data_AF-T0L069-F1
#
_entry.id   AF-T0L069-F1
#
_cell.length_a   1.000
_cell.length_b   1.000
_cell.length_c   1.000
_cell.angle_alpha   90.00
_cell.angle_beta   90.00
_cell.angle_gamma   90.00
#
_symmetry.space_group_name_H-M   'P 1'
#
loop_
_entity.id
_entity.type
_entity.pdbx_description
1 polymer ?
#
loop_
_entity_poly.entity_id
_entity_poly.type
_entity_poly.pdbx_seq_one_letter_code
_entity_poly.pdbx_strand_id
1 'polypeptide(L)'
;MIRESVENGEGTPTPMLSIRDLSLAEVQKHIDATNQYLPADRHISVSLINSPRNLVVTGPPISLYGLNAQLRKVKAPVGLDQNRIPHTDRKLRFVHRFLPITAPFHSKYLAEATELIDEDLKNIKIDAKSLGTAVFDTNTGKDIREEVSGNIIPTLIRLITRDPVNWEKATVFPKATHVLDFGPGGISGLGVLTSRNKEGTGVHVILAGTVSGSITEVGYKPELFDRDEEHAVKYAIDWVKEFGPRLVTTSNGDTYVDTKMSRLLGLPPIVVAGMTPCTVPWDFVAATMNAGYHIELAGGGYFDPGMMTAALRKIEGAIPSGRGIGVNLIYVNPRAMQWQIPMLGKLRAEGVPIEGLTIGAGVPSVEVAQEYIDTLGLKHISFKPGSVDAIQSVINIAKANPTFPVLLQWTGGRGGGHHSYEDFHQPILTMYSRIRRQDNIILVAGSGFGGAEDTYPYLTGEWSKNYGYPPMPFDGTLFGSRMMVAKEAKTSPAAKQAIIDAPGVEDSEWEKSYKGPIGGVITVLSEMGEPIHKLATRGVLFWAEMDRKIFALPKEKRVPELKKNRDYIIKKLNDDFQKPWFGRNRSGQAVDLEDMTYGEVVRRMVDIMYIRHQKRWIDPTLRSFTGKFISRVEERFTSTTGHAAQLQDFKDLDTPYETVERILSHYPEADTQLINAQDVQHFLMLCMFPFQKPVPFIPCFDENFDFYFKKDSLWQSEDLDAVPGQDVGRVCILQGPTAVKYSKVMDEPIKDILDGIHKTHVQYLTRDRYNGDAKSIPTIEYFGGKLIDTEVPVEDVDGLTVSYDDAHKNTYRLSTAPNATLPSLDSWLALLAGPDRSWRHALLTSEVVVQGQKFQTNPIKRIFAPSRGLFVEIQYPKDPKKTKIIVKEQPRHNHYVEVIEVKLENNNEVVVNMIKDTTALGKPVALPLKFTYHPEAGYAPLREVMEGRNDRIKEFYWRAWFGDETLDLDADVASKFDGGKATITGEDINDFVHAVGNTGEAFVERPGKTVYAPMDFAIVVGWKAITKPILPPHHRR
;
A
#
# COMPACT_ATOMS: atom_id res chain seq x y z
N MET A 1 -53.22 -4.88 -4.65
CA MET A 1 -52.25 -5.91 -4.21
C MET A 1 -51.37 -6.38 -5.35
N ILE A 2 -51.85 -7.20 -6.31
CA ILE A 2 -50.99 -7.77 -7.37
C ILE A 2 -50.30 -6.68 -8.19
N ARG A 3 -51.07 -5.73 -8.72
CA ARG A 3 -50.54 -4.59 -9.49
C ARG A 3 -49.46 -3.82 -8.71
N GLU A 4 -49.74 -3.48 -7.46
CA GLU A 4 -48.82 -2.75 -6.58
C GLU A 4 -47.52 -3.53 -6.30
N SER A 5 -47.62 -4.84 -6.03
CA SER A 5 -46.46 -5.73 -5.85
C SER A 5 -45.55 -5.74 -7.08
N VAL A 6 -46.15 -5.84 -8.28
CA VAL A 6 -45.42 -5.83 -9.56
C VAL A 6 -44.79 -4.46 -9.84
N GLU A 7 -45.51 -3.36 -9.62
CA GLU A 7 -45.00 -1.99 -9.79
C GLU A 7 -43.82 -1.68 -8.85
N ASN A 8 -43.75 -2.32 -7.68
CA ASN A 8 -42.63 -2.22 -6.74
C ASN A 8 -41.48 -3.22 -7.02
N GLY A 9 -41.55 -4.01 -8.10
CA GLY A 9 -40.51 -4.98 -8.47
C GLY A 9 -40.49 -6.26 -7.62
N GLU A 10 -41.53 -6.52 -6.83
CA GLU A 10 -41.63 -7.66 -5.91
C GLU A 10 -42.13 -8.94 -6.61
N GLY A 11 -42.68 -8.82 -7.82
CA GLY A 11 -43.27 -9.92 -8.58
C GLY A 11 -44.73 -10.21 -8.19
N THR A 12 -45.32 -11.24 -8.81
CA THR A 12 -46.69 -11.67 -8.51
C THR A 12 -46.73 -12.36 -7.14
N PRO A 13 -47.64 -11.98 -6.22
CA PRO A 13 -47.76 -12.62 -4.92
C PRO A 13 -47.98 -14.14 -5.00
N THR A 14 -47.14 -14.88 -4.29
CA THR A 14 -47.18 -16.35 -4.15
C THR A 14 -47.03 -16.75 -2.67
N PRO A 15 -47.18 -18.03 -2.30
CA PRO A 15 -47.05 -18.46 -0.91
C PRO A 15 -45.61 -18.46 -0.38
N MET A 16 -44.60 -18.07 -1.17
CA MET A 16 -43.20 -18.07 -0.78
C MET A 16 -42.48 -16.79 -1.24
N LEU A 17 -41.87 -16.08 -0.30
CA LEU A 17 -41.19 -14.80 -0.50
C LEU A 17 -39.70 -14.96 -0.21
N SER A 18 -38.83 -14.67 -1.18
CA SER A 18 -37.38 -14.60 -0.96
C SER A 18 -36.99 -13.22 -0.43
N ILE A 19 -36.12 -13.20 0.58
CA ILE A 19 -35.51 -12.01 1.16
C ILE A 19 -33.99 -12.22 1.20
N ARG A 20 -33.25 -11.34 0.53
CA ARG A 20 -31.79 -11.37 0.41
C ARG A 20 -31.17 -10.13 1.02
N ASP A 21 -29.95 -10.25 1.51
CA ASP A 21 -29.12 -9.21 2.13
C ASP A 21 -29.59 -8.74 3.52
N LEU A 22 -30.54 -9.46 4.14
CA LEU A 22 -30.91 -9.29 5.56
C LEU A 22 -30.58 -10.55 6.34
N SER A 23 -30.10 -10.39 7.58
CA SER A 23 -29.85 -11.50 8.49
C SER A 23 -31.14 -12.17 8.95
N LEU A 24 -31.04 -13.42 9.42
CA LEU A 24 -32.16 -14.15 10.01
C LEU A 24 -32.81 -13.37 11.17
N ALA A 25 -32.02 -12.76 12.03
CA ALA A 25 -32.52 -11.99 13.17
C ALA A 25 -33.34 -10.77 12.72
N GLU A 26 -32.89 -10.05 11.70
CA GLU A 26 -33.61 -8.89 11.14
C GLU A 26 -34.92 -9.32 10.47
N VAL A 27 -34.89 -10.39 9.67
CA VAL A 27 -36.10 -10.92 9.02
C VAL A 27 -37.10 -11.42 10.06
N GLN A 28 -36.64 -12.13 11.09
CA GLN A 28 -37.51 -12.64 12.15
C GLN A 28 -38.21 -11.49 12.89
N LYS A 29 -37.52 -10.38 13.18
CA LYS A 29 -38.12 -9.18 13.79
C LYS A 29 -39.29 -8.64 12.96
N HIS A 30 -39.15 -8.60 11.63
CA HIS A 30 -40.21 -8.14 10.74
C HIS A 30 -41.36 -9.15 10.62
N ILE A 31 -41.05 -10.45 10.66
CA ILE A 31 -42.05 -11.52 10.72
C ILE A 31 -42.88 -11.41 11.99
N ASP A 32 -42.24 -11.29 13.16
CA ASP A 32 -42.91 -11.20 14.46
C ASP A 32 -43.84 -9.98 14.52
N ALA A 33 -43.33 -8.82 14.07
CA ALA A 33 -44.12 -7.59 13.97
C ALA A 33 -45.31 -7.72 13.01
N THR A 34 -45.19 -8.51 11.95
CA THR A 34 -46.30 -8.79 11.02
C THR A 34 -47.30 -9.76 11.64
N ASN A 35 -46.82 -10.85 12.23
CA ASN A 35 -47.65 -11.91 12.85
C ASN A 35 -48.47 -11.41 14.04
N GLN A 36 -48.01 -10.38 14.76
CA GLN A 36 -48.76 -9.75 15.85
C GLN A 36 -50.16 -9.27 15.42
N TYR A 37 -50.32 -8.89 14.15
CA TYR A 37 -51.59 -8.41 13.58
C TYR A 37 -52.38 -9.49 12.82
N LEU A 38 -51.86 -10.72 12.77
CA LEU A 38 -52.43 -11.82 12.01
C LEU A 38 -52.96 -12.92 12.95
N PRO A 39 -54.12 -13.54 12.63
CA PRO A 39 -54.56 -14.73 13.33
C PRO A 39 -53.63 -15.91 13.04
N ALA A 40 -53.63 -16.92 13.92
CA ALA A 40 -52.67 -18.03 13.87
C ALA A 40 -52.72 -18.81 12.54
N ASP A 41 -53.89 -18.95 11.93
CA ASP A 41 -54.08 -19.57 10.60
C ASP A 41 -53.47 -18.75 9.45
N ARG A 42 -53.03 -17.51 9.69
CA ARG A 42 -52.42 -16.62 8.67
C ARG A 42 -50.98 -16.22 8.95
N HIS A 43 -50.37 -16.79 9.99
CA HIS A 43 -48.98 -16.52 10.33
C HIS A 43 -48.01 -16.92 9.23
N ILE A 44 -46.95 -16.13 9.12
CA ILE A 44 -45.83 -16.36 8.21
C ILE A 44 -44.61 -16.81 9.01
N SER A 45 -43.76 -17.65 8.43
CA SER A 45 -42.55 -18.15 9.09
C SER A 45 -41.42 -18.37 8.07
N VAL A 46 -40.18 -18.32 8.54
CA VAL A 46 -39.02 -18.71 7.72
C VAL A 46 -39.13 -20.20 7.39
N SER A 47 -38.98 -20.53 6.12
CA SER A 47 -39.13 -21.87 5.56
C SER A 47 -37.83 -22.41 4.97
N LEU A 48 -37.02 -21.55 4.34
CA LEU A 48 -35.70 -21.91 3.85
C LEU A 48 -34.66 -20.89 4.34
N ILE A 49 -33.57 -21.41 4.88
CA ILE A 49 -32.35 -20.67 5.21
C ILE A 49 -31.31 -21.08 4.18
N ASN A 50 -31.27 -20.35 3.07
CA ASN A 50 -30.39 -20.65 1.95
C ASN A 50 -28.94 -20.21 2.22
N SER A 51 -28.77 -19.10 2.95
CA SER A 51 -27.48 -18.59 3.46
C SER A 51 -27.76 -17.70 4.68
N PRO A 52 -26.74 -17.24 5.44
CA PRO A 52 -26.94 -16.31 6.56
C PRO A 52 -27.73 -15.04 6.21
N ARG A 53 -27.72 -14.64 4.93
CA ARG A 53 -28.45 -13.47 4.41
C ARG A 53 -29.32 -13.75 3.19
N ASN A 54 -29.74 -15.00 2.98
CA ASN A 54 -30.67 -15.36 1.91
C ASN A 54 -31.70 -16.32 2.48
N LEU A 55 -32.92 -15.82 2.65
CA LEU A 55 -33.97 -16.45 3.42
C LEU A 55 -35.22 -16.54 2.55
N VAL A 56 -36.08 -17.52 2.84
CA VAL A 56 -37.41 -17.62 2.25
C VAL A 56 -38.42 -17.69 3.38
N VAL A 57 -39.49 -16.90 3.24
CA VAL A 57 -40.60 -16.83 4.17
C VAL A 57 -41.83 -17.42 3.49
N THR A 58 -42.51 -18.34 4.17
CA THR A 58 -43.72 -19.01 3.67
C THR A 58 -44.94 -18.57 4.46
N GLY A 59 -46.08 -18.48 3.77
CA GLY A 59 -47.42 -18.36 4.35
C GLY A 59 -48.42 -17.90 3.31
N PRO A 60 -49.64 -17.47 3.70
CA PRO A 60 -50.64 -17.02 2.75
C PRO A 60 -50.12 -15.83 1.94
N PRO A 61 -50.32 -15.77 0.61
CA PRO A 61 -49.80 -14.68 -0.23
C PRO A 61 -50.21 -13.27 0.26
N ILE A 62 -51.40 -13.17 0.85
CA ILE A 62 -51.93 -11.92 1.43
C ILE A 62 -51.11 -11.49 2.66
N SER A 63 -50.72 -12.43 3.52
CA SER A 63 -49.89 -12.14 4.70
C SER A 63 -48.47 -11.74 4.29
N LEU A 64 -47.88 -12.45 3.33
CA LEU A 64 -46.55 -12.12 2.79
C LEU A 64 -46.52 -10.76 2.09
N TYR A 65 -47.62 -10.38 1.43
CA TYR A 65 -47.77 -9.02 0.91
C TYR A 65 -47.74 -7.96 2.02
N GLY A 66 -48.37 -8.24 3.17
CA GLY A 66 -48.29 -7.39 4.35
C GLY A 66 -46.85 -7.21 4.85
N LEU A 67 -46.07 -8.28 4.89
CA LEU A 67 -44.64 -8.22 5.20
C LEU A 67 -43.88 -7.34 4.19
N ASN A 68 -44.10 -7.53 2.89
CA ASN A 68 -43.48 -6.68 1.86
C ASN A 68 -43.81 -5.19 2.04
N ALA A 69 -45.05 -4.86 2.37
CA ALA A 69 -45.47 -3.48 2.60
C ALA A 69 -44.74 -2.85 3.81
N GLN A 70 -44.41 -3.64 4.85
CA GLN A 70 -43.56 -3.18 5.95
C GLN A 70 -42.09 -3.03 5.52
N LEU A 71 -41.57 -4.02 4.80
CA LEU A 71 -40.18 -4.01 4.31
C LEU A 71 -39.91 -2.82 3.37
N ARG A 72 -40.87 -2.44 2.53
CA ARG A 72 -40.80 -1.24 1.67
C ARG A 72 -40.50 0.04 2.44
N LYS A 73 -41.01 0.17 3.68
CA LYS A 73 -40.83 1.39 4.49
C LYS A 73 -39.42 1.53 5.06
N VAL A 74 -38.73 0.42 5.27
CA VAL A 74 -37.39 0.39 5.87
C VAL A 74 -36.28 0.25 4.83
N LYS A 75 -36.59 -0.26 3.64
CA LYS A 75 -35.68 -0.41 2.52
C LYS A 75 -35.22 0.94 1.97
N ALA A 76 -33.92 1.05 1.67
CA ALA A 76 -33.37 2.19 0.93
C ALA A 76 -33.84 2.17 -0.55
N PRO A 77 -34.22 3.33 -1.12
CA PRO A 77 -34.43 3.47 -2.55
C PRO A 77 -33.18 3.08 -3.36
N VAL A 78 -33.38 2.51 -4.54
CA VAL A 78 -32.27 2.20 -5.47
C VAL A 78 -31.60 3.51 -5.88
N GLY A 79 -30.27 3.57 -5.78
CA GLY A 79 -29.49 4.77 -6.15
C GLY A 79 -29.37 5.84 -5.06
N LEU A 80 -29.95 5.64 -3.87
CA LEU A 80 -29.72 6.56 -2.74
C LEU A 80 -28.26 6.44 -2.27
N ASP A 81 -27.44 7.45 -2.49
CA ASP A 81 -26.08 7.52 -1.95
C ASP A 81 -26.12 7.70 -0.42
N GLN A 82 -25.43 6.83 0.29
CA GLN A 82 -25.33 6.84 1.76
C GLN A 82 -23.87 6.89 2.22
N ASN A 83 -22.91 7.13 1.32
CA ASN A 83 -21.47 7.08 1.62
C ASN A 83 -21.03 8.16 2.62
N ARG A 84 -21.81 9.24 2.77
CA ARG A 84 -21.60 10.31 3.77
C ARG A 84 -22.45 10.18 5.04
N ILE A 85 -23.16 9.06 5.19
CA ILE A 85 -23.98 8.74 6.36
C ILE A 85 -23.23 7.66 7.16
N PRO A 86 -23.04 7.84 8.49
CA PRO A 86 -22.47 6.81 9.36
C PRO A 86 -23.18 5.46 9.17
N HIS A 87 -22.41 4.36 9.14
CA HIS A 87 -22.89 3.05 8.73
C HIS A 87 -24.14 2.58 9.49
N THR A 88 -24.17 2.71 10.82
CA THR A 88 -25.33 2.30 11.64
C THR A 88 -26.59 3.15 11.42
N ASP A 89 -26.45 4.39 10.93
CA ASP A 89 -27.57 5.29 10.67
C ASP A 89 -28.12 5.15 9.22
N ARG A 90 -27.55 4.25 8.41
CA ARG A 90 -27.98 4.02 7.01
C ARG A 90 -29.29 3.25 6.94
N LYS A 91 -30.08 3.53 5.89
CA LYS A 91 -31.19 2.65 5.50
C LYS A 91 -30.66 1.34 4.94
N LEU A 92 -31.30 0.24 5.32
CA LEU A 92 -30.94 -1.11 4.89
C LEU A 92 -31.17 -1.28 3.38
N ARG A 93 -30.18 -1.82 2.68
CA ARG A 93 -30.29 -2.21 1.26
C ARG A 93 -30.49 -3.72 1.20
N PHE A 94 -31.63 -4.15 0.69
CA PHE A 94 -31.96 -5.56 0.57
C PHE A 94 -32.97 -5.82 -0.55
N VAL A 95 -33.05 -7.06 -1.00
CA VAL A 95 -33.95 -7.47 -2.09
C VAL A 95 -34.97 -8.46 -1.57
N HIS A 96 -36.26 -8.18 -1.78
CA HIS A 96 -37.35 -9.08 -1.45
C HIS A 96 -38.27 -9.26 -2.66
N ARG A 97 -38.54 -10.51 -3.04
CA ARG A 97 -39.30 -10.85 -4.24
C ARG A 97 -40.01 -12.19 -4.07
N PHE A 98 -41.25 -12.28 -4.54
CA PHE A 98 -42.00 -13.53 -4.57
C PHE A 98 -41.35 -14.54 -5.52
N LEU A 99 -41.30 -15.79 -5.06
CA LEU A 99 -40.80 -16.91 -5.84
C LEU A 99 -41.94 -17.50 -6.68
N PRO A 100 -41.69 -17.98 -7.91
CA PRO A 100 -42.71 -18.61 -8.76
C PRO A 100 -43.04 -20.03 -8.28
N ILE A 101 -43.49 -20.15 -7.03
CA ILE A 101 -43.84 -21.39 -6.35
C ILE A 101 -45.32 -21.33 -6.00
N THR A 102 -46.06 -22.41 -6.26
CA THR A 102 -47.53 -22.44 -6.17
C THR A 102 -48.08 -22.90 -4.83
N ALA A 103 -47.24 -23.51 -3.98
CA ALA A 103 -47.64 -24.08 -2.70
C ALA A 103 -46.75 -23.59 -1.54
N PRO A 104 -47.29 -23.53 -0.30
CA PRO A 104 -46.55 -23.10 0.89
C PRO A 104 -45.67 -24.23 1.46
N PHE A 105 -44.63 -24.65 0.74
CA PHE A 105 -43.71 -25.70 1.19
C PHE A 105 -43.00 -25.36 2.50
N HIS A 106 -42.56 -26.40 3.21
CA HIS A 106 -41.85 -26.32 4.49
C HIS A 106 -42.60 -25.49 5.53
N SER A 107 -43.90 -25.76 5.67
CA SER A 107 -44.75 -25.00 6.58
C SER A 107 -45.92 -25.82 7.11
N LYS A 108 -46.52 -25.33 8.20
CA LYS A 108 -47.71 -25.93 8.80
C LYS A 108 -48.92 -26.03 7.85
N TYR A 109 -48.92 -25.26 6.76
CA TYR A 109 -50.02 -25.24 5.80
C TYR A 109 -50.17 -26.52 4.98
N LEU A 110 -49.15 -27.38 4.97
CA LEU A 110 -49.18 -28.68 4.28
C LEU A 110 -49.27 -29.87 5.26
N ALA A 111 -49.65 -29.64 6.53
CA ALA A 111 -49.75 -30.71 7.52
C ALA A 111 -50.72 -31.82 7.09
N GLU A 112 -51.95 -31.47 6.69
CA GLU A 112 -52.95 -32.44 6.19
C GLU A 112 -52.47 -33.14 4.91
N ALA A 113 -51.84 -32.39 3.99
CA ALA A 113 -51.29 -32.96 2.77
C ALA A 113 -50.18 -33.99 3.05
N THR A 114 -49.41 -33.82 4.13
CA THR A 114 -48.38 -34.78 4.55
C THR A 114 -48.98 -36.14 4.84
N GLU A 115 -50.07 -36.18 5.62
CA GLU A 115 -50.76 -37.43 5.98
C GLU A 115 -51.38 -38.12 4.77
N LEU A 116 -51.99 -37.35 3.86
CA LEU A 116 -52.56 -37.88 2.62
C LEU A 116 -51.48 -38.48 1.70
N ILE A 117 -50.34 -37.80 1.54
CA ILE A 117 -49.24 -38.28 0.70
C ILE A 117 -48.59 -39.52 1.32
N ASP A 118 -48.42 -39.57 2.65
CA ASP A 118 -47.92 -40.75 3.35
C ASP A 118 -48.82 -41.98 3.09
N GLU A 119 -50.14 -41.81 3.13
CA GLU A 119 -51.11 -42.87 2.85
C GLU A 119 -51.09 -43.32 1.38
N ASP A 120 -51.02 -42.37 0.43
CA ASP A 120 -50.94 -42.65 -1.01
C ASP A 120 -49.65 -43.43 -1.36
N LEU A 121 -48.54 -43.12 -0.68
CA LEU A 121 -47.23 -43.71 -0.96
C LEU A 121 -46.87 -44.87 -0.03
N LYS A 122 -47.77 -45.34 0.83
CA LYS A 122 -47.52 -46.41 1.82
C LYS A 122 -46.96 -47.72 1.24
N ASN A 123 -47.26 -47.99 -0.02
CA ASN A 123 -46.83 -49.19 -0.74
C ASN A 123 -45.47 -49.03 -1.44
N ILE A 124 -44.94 -47.80 -1.55
CA ILE A 124 -43.62 -47.51 -2.11
C ILE A 124 -42.61 -47.50 -0.96
N LYS A 125 -41.57 -48.34 -1.08
CA LYS A 125 -40.54 -48.46 -0.05
C LYS A 125 -39.16 -48.31 -0.66
N ILE A 126 -38.41 -47.35 -0.12
CA ILE A 126 -36.97 -47.19 -0.38
C ILE A 126 -36.28 -47.38 0.95
N ASP A 127 -35.57 -48.49 1.12
CA ASP A 127 -34.87 -48.77 2.37
C ASP A 127 -33.63 -47.89 2.49
N ALA A 128 -33.36 -47.30 3.65
CA ALA A 128 -32.16 -46.49 3.88
C ALA A 128 -30.87 -47.24 3.52
N LYS A 129 -30.82 -48.56 3.70
CA LYS A 129 -29.67 -49.41 3.33
C LYS A 129 -29.48 -49.55 1.83
N SER A 130 -30.49 -49.24 1.02
CA SER A 130 -30.40 -49.28 -0.45
C SER A 130 -29.69 -48.05 -1.04
N LEU A 131 -29.45 -47.01 -0.24
CA LEU A 131 -28.75 -45.80 -0.68
C LEU A 131 -27.24 -46.05 -0.83
N GLY A 132 -26.76 -46.08 -2.07
CA GLY A 132 -25.34 -46.31 -2.40
C GLY A 132 -24.41 -45.15 -2.00
N THR A 133 -24.95 -43.96 -1.78
CA THR A 133 -24.21 -42.75 -1.36
C THR A 133 -24.93 -42.05 -0.21
N ALA A 134 -24.22 -41.16 0.48
CA ALA A 134 -24.81 -40.32 1.53
C ALA A 134 -25.89 -39.42 0.95
N VAL A 135 -27.04 -39.35 1.61
CA VAL A 135 -28.12 -38.41 1.26
C VAL A 135 -28.38 -37.57 2.50
N PHE A 136 -28.06 -36.29 2.43
CA PHE A 136 -28.12 -35.40 3.59
C PHE A 136 -29.53 -34.84 3.79
N ASP A 137 -30.05 -34.95 5.01
CA ASP A 137 -31.32 -34.38 5.45
C ASP A 137 -31.28 -32.84 5.30
N THR A 138 -32.30 -32.27 4.65
CA THR A 138 -32.33 -30.83 4.31
C THR A 138 -32.52 -29.92 5.53
N ASN A 139 -32.98 -30.44 6.67
CA ASN A 139 -33.17 -29.71 7.91
C ASN A 139 -31.96 -29.88 8.86
N THR A 140 -31.46 -31.10 9.03
CA THR A 140 -30.41 -31.41 10.02
C THR A 140 -29.02 -31.44 9.43
N GLY A 141 -28.90 -31.76 8.13
CA GLY A 141 -27.64 -31.96 7.42
C GLY A 141 -26.91 -33.26 7.74
N LYS A 142 -27.56 -34.19 8.44
CA LYS A 142 -27.03 -35.53 8.70
C LYS A 142 -27.37 -36.50 7.58
N ASP A 143 -26.60 -37.57 7.48
CA ASP A 143 -26.85 -38.62 6.51
C ASP A 143 -28.12 -39.41 6.90
N ILE A 144 -29.11 -39.46 6.01
CA ILE A 144 -30.37 -40.19 6.22
C ILE A 144 -30.12 -41.68 6.51
N ARG A 145 -29.01 -42.24 5.99
CA ARG A 145 -28.59 -43.63 6.27
C ARG A 145 -28.28 -43.89 7.74
N GLU A 146 -27.94 -42.85 8.51
CA GLU A 146 -27.63 -42.93 9.93
C GLU A 146 -28.85 -42.67 10.82
N GLU A 147 -29.83 -41.90 10.34
CA GLU A 147 -30.99 -41.48 11.14
C GLU A 147 -32.25 -42.30 10.90
N VAL A 148 -32.38 -42.95 9.73
CA VAL A 148 -33.59 -43.69 9.36
C VAL A 148 -33.29 -45.18 9.24
N SER A 149 -34.08 -46.00 9.95
CA SER A 149 -34.09 -47.46 9.79
C SER A 149 -35.31 -47.89 9.00
N GLY A 150 -35.11 -48.49 7.82
CA GLY A 150 -36.19 -48.95 6.95
C GLY A 150 -36.58 -47.91 5.89
N ASN A 151 -37.89 -47.74 5.65
CA ASN A 151 -38.41 -46.90 4.56
C ASN A 151 -38.13 -45.41 4.77
N ILE A 152 -37.47 -44.75 3.82
CA ILE A 152 -37.16 -43.31 3.88
C ILE A 152 -38.27 -42.41 3.33
N ILE A 153 -39.28 -42.96 2.64
CA ILE A 153 -40.34 -42.17 1.99
C ILE A 153 -41.04 -41.19 2.96
N PRO A 154 -41.46 -41.59 4.18
CA PRO A 154 -42.07 -40.66 5.13
C PRO A 154 -41.14 -39.51 5.52
N THR A 155 -39.84 -39.79 5.65
CA THR A 155 -38.83 -38.76 5.92
C THR A 155 -38.73 -37.76 4.77
N LEU A 156 -38.71 -38.22 3.51
CA LEU A 156 -38.64 -37.33 2.35
C LEU A 156 -39.89 -36.44 2.23
N ILE A 157 -41.08 -36.98 2.47
CA ILE A 157 -42.33 -36.22 2.44
C ILE A 157 -42.27 -35.09 3.48
N ARG A 158 -41.95 -35.46 4.73
CA ARG A 158 -41.79 -34.55 5.86
C ARG A 158 -40.79 -33.41 5.58
N LEU A 159 -39.67 -33.72 4.95
CA LEU A 159 -38.62 -32.75 4.59
C LEU A 159 -39.04 -31.72 3.53
N ILE A 160 -40.09 -32.01 2.75
CA ILE A 160 -40.62 -31.12 1.71
C ILE A 160 -41.86 -30.36 2.22
N THR A 161 -42.77 -31.04 2.89
CA THR A 161 -44.06 -30.45 3.26
C THR A 161 -43.97 -29.62 4.55
N ARG A 162 -43.13 -30.03 5.50
CA ARG A 162 -43.20 -29.55 6.88
C ARG A 162 -41.90 -28.93 7.37
N ASP A 163 -40.79 -29.65 7.31
CA ASP A 163 -39.56 -29.24 7.98
C ASP A 163 -38.85 -28.11 7.20
N PRO A 164 -38.33 -27.07 7.88
CA PRO A 164 -37.56 -26.00 7.24
C PRO A 164 -36.28 -26.52 6.60
N VAL A 165 -35.83 -25.89 5.52
CA VAL A 165 -34.53 -26.19 4.91
C VAL A 165 -33.43 -25.36 5.55
N ASN A 166 -32.40 -26.00 6.09
CA ASN A 166 -31.15 -25.37 6.52
C ASN A 166 -30.06 -25.68 5.51
N TRP A 167 -30.09 -25.00 4.36
CA TRP A 167 -29.31 -25.39 3.18
C TRP A 167 -27.80 -25.41 3.43
N GLU A 168 -27.27 -24.40 4.10
CA GLU A 168 -25.85 -24.32 4.44
C GLU A 168 -25.40 -25.50 5.33
N LYS A 169 -26.22 -25.87 6.32
CA LYS A 169 -25.96 -27.04 7.18
C LYS A 169 -26.02 -28.34 6.38
N ALA A 170 -27.02 -28.47 5.52
CA ALA A 170 -27.21 -29.65 4.68
C ALA A 170 -26.13 -29.83 3.60
N THR A 171 -25.43 -28.75 3.25
CA THR A 171 -24.43 -28.74 2.18
C THR A 171 -23.01 -28.53 2.67
N VAL A 172 -22.69 -28.77 3.95
CA VAL A 172 -21.30 -28.66 4.44
C VAL A 172 -20.33 -29.49 3.60
N PHE A 173 -20.75 -30.69 3.16
CA PHE A 173 -20.00 -31.62 2.30
C PHE A 173 -18.51 -31.71 2.66
N PRO A 174 -18.18 -32.46 3.73
CA PRO A 174 -16.79 -32.57 4.19
C PRO A 174 -15.85 -33.02 3.06
N LYS A 175 -14.76 -32.27 2.85
CA LYS A 175 -13.72 -32.55 1.85
C LYS A 175 -14.18 -32.55 0.39
N ALA A 176 -15.38 -32.05 0.09
CA ALA A 176 -15.78 -31.85 -1.30
C ALA A 176 -14.84 -30.84 -1.97
N THR A 177 -14.45 -31.11 -3.21
CA THR A 177 -13.72 -30.17 -4.07
C THR A 177 -14.59 -29.66 -5.21
N HIS A 178 -15.61 -30.45 -5.60
CA HIS A 178 -16.54 -30.14 -6.67
C HIS A 178 -17.97 -30.43 -6.23
N VAL A 179 -18.91 -29.59 -6.67
CA VAL A 179 -20.36 -29.79 -6.50
C VAL A 179 -21.02 -29.69 -7.87
N LEU A 180 -21.85 -30.68 -8.20
CA LEU A 180 -22.56 -30.76 -9.47
C LEU A 180 -24.03 -30.38 -9.27
N ASP A 181 -24.46 -29.31 -9.92
CA ASP A 181 -25.87 -28.91 -9.93
C ASP A 181 -26.59 -29.51 -11.16
N PHE A 182 -27.39 -30.54 -10.90
CA PHE A 182 -28.32 -31.13 -11.86
C PHE A 182 -29.71 -30.48 -11.80
N GLY A 183 -29.93 -29.55 -10.87
CA GLY A 183 -31.20 -28.90 -10.64
C GLY A 183 -31.62 -27.96 -11.77
N PRO A 184 -32.90 -27.56 -11.79
CA PRO A 184 -33.41 -26.64 -12.80
C PRO A 184 -32.88 -25.21 -12.59
N GLY A 185 -33.00 -24.38 -13.64
CA GLY A 185 -32.78 -22.93 -13.56
C GLY A 185 -31.39 -22.44 -13.95
N GLY A 186 -30.42 -23.33 -14.17
CA GLY A 186 -29.07 -22.98 -14.66
C GLY A 186 -28.42 -21.87 -13.82
N ILE A 187 -28.13 -20.72 -14.43
CA ILE A 187 -27.55 -19.55 -13.73
C ILE A 187 -28.42 -18.95 -12.62
N SER A 188 -29.73 -19.24 -12.62
CA SER A 188 -30.66 -18.87 -11.54
C SER A 188 -30.96 -20.02 -10.59
N GLY A 189 -30.33 -21.18 -10.81
CA GLY A 189 -30.48 -22.39 -10.03
C GLY A 189 -29.69 -22.39 -8.73
N LEU A 190 -29.73 -23.53 -8.06
CA LEU A 190 -29.17 -23.72 -6.72
C LEU A 190 -27.64 -23.76 -6.70
N GLY A 191 -27.02 -24.13 -7.82
CA GLY A 191 -25.57 -24.20 -7.98
C GLY A 191 -24.90 -22.84 -7.74
N VAL A 192 -25.42 -21.77 -8.34
CA VAL A 192 -24.86 -20.41 -8.14
C VAL A 192 -25.01 -19.94 -6.69
N LEU A 193 -26.14 -20.26 -6.05
CA LEU A 193 -26.34 -19.96 -4.63
C LEU A 193 -25.33 -20.70 -3.75
N THR A 194 -25.17 -21.99 -4.01
CA THR A 194 -24.24 -22.87 -3.26
C THR A 194 -22.79 -22.45 -3.50
N SER A 195 -22.44 -22.05 -4.72
CA SER A 195 -21.14 -21.48 -5.06
C SER A 195 -20.81 -20.27 -4.19
N ARG A 196 -21.75 -19.33 -4.02
CA ARG A 196 -21.55 -18.16 -3.15
C ARG A 196 -21.39 -18.53 -1.67
N ASN A 197 -22.17 -19.50 -1.17
CA ASN A 197 -22.04 -19.95 0.22
C ASN A 197 -20.67 -20.61 0.49
N LYS A 198 -20.11 -21.28 -0.52
CA LYS A 198 -18.84 -22.01 -0.44
C LYS A 198 -17.66 -21.24 -1.02
N GLU A 199 -17.87 -19.97 -1.35
CA GLU A 199 -16.82 -19.16 -1.94
C GLU A 199 -15.66 -19.02 -0.96
N GLY A 200 -14.46 -19.37 -1.38
CA GLY A 200 -13.27 -19.37 -0.53
C GLY A 200 -13.01 -20.65 0.25
N THR A 201 -13.88 -21.67 0.16
CA THR A 201 -13.64 -22.98 0.81
C THR A 201 -13.00 -24.00 -0.12
N GLY A 202 -12.53 -23.60 -1.31
CA GLY A 202 -11.95 -24.50 -2.31
C GLY A 202 -12.94 -25.40 -3.05
N VAL A 203 -14.25 -25.11 -3.00
CA VAL A 203 -15.28 -25.91 -3.68
C VAL A 203 -15.68 -25.25 -5.00
N HIS A 204 -15.38 -25.92 -6.11
CA HIS A 204 -15.81 -25.53 -7.45
C HIS A 204 -17.23 -26.05 -7.73
N VAL A 205 -18.10 -25.22 -8.30
CA VAL A 205 -19.47 -25.63 -8.62
C VAL A 205 -19.65 -25.70 -10.12
N ILE A 206 -20.16 -26.82 -10.63
CA ILE A 206 -20.41 -27.04 -12.05
C ILE A 206 -21.90 -27.16 -12.29
N LEU A 207 -22.43 -26.34 -13.19
CA LEU A 207 -23.82 -26.39 -13.64
C LEU A 207 -23.99 -27.46 -14.73
N ALA A 208 -24.28 -28.70 -14.33
CA ALA A 208 -24.36 -29.85 -15.23
C ALA A 208 -25.50 -29.75 -16.25
N GLY A 209 -26.55 -28.99 -15.93
CA GLY A 209 -27.68 -28.75 -16.83
C GLY A 209 -27.43 -27.72 -17.94
N THR A 210 -26.38 -26.90 -17.83
CA THR A 210 -26.16 -25.73 -18.71
C THR A 210 -24.81 -25.84 -19.44
N VAL A 211 -24.82 -25.74 -20.77
CA VAL A 211 -23.61 -25.87 -21.60
C VAL A 211 -22.69 -24.65 -21.51
N SER A 212 -23.24 -23.46 -21.34
CA SER A 212 -22.49 -22.21 -21.27
C SER A 212 -23.30 -21.15 -20.51
N GLY A 213 -22.63 -20.18 -19.90
CA GLY A 213 -23.28 -19.04 -19.29
C GLY A 213 -22.32 -17.87 -19.03
N SER A 214 -22.85 -16.84 -18.38
CA SER A 214 -22.14 -15.56 -18.16
C SER A 214 -21.46 -15.44 -16.80
N ILE A 215 -21.65 -16.41 -15.89
CA ILE A 215 -21.13 -16.37 -14.53
C ILE A 215 -19.79 -17.09 -14.53
N THR A 216 -18.71 -16.35 -14.26
CA THR A 216 -17.33 -16.86 -14.29
C THR A 216 -16.96 -17.69 -13.06
N GLU A 217 -17.75 -17.61 -12.00
CA GLU A 217 -17.55 -18.25 -10.69
C GLU A 217 -17.95 -19.72 -10.65
N VAL A 218 -18.63 -20.20 -11.70
CA VAL A 218 -19.11 -21.58 -11.80
C VAL A 218 -18.64 -22.18 -13.10
N GLY A 219 -18.36 -23.47 -13.06
CA GLY A 219 -18.14 -24.26 -14.26
C GLY A 219 -19.45 -24.60 -14.96
N TYR A 220 -19.34 -25.00 -16.21
CA TYR A 220 -20.46 -25.45 -17.03
C TYR A 220 -20.29 -26.89 -17.47
N LYS A 221 -21.34 -27.46 -18.07
CA LYS A 221 -21.38 -28.85 -18.52
C LYS A 221 -20.12 -29.36 -19.26
N PRO A 222 -19.42 -28.58 -20.11
CA PRO A 222 -18.21 -29.04 -20.78
C PRO A 222 -17.09 -29.50 -19.83
N GLU A 223 -16.97 -28.89 -18.64
CA GLU A 223 -15.92 -29.26 -17.66
C GLU A 223 -16.09 -30.68 -17.11
N LEU A 224 -17.26 -31.30 -17.26
CA LEU A 224 -17.49 -32.71 -16.89
C LEU A 224 -16.91 -33.71 -17.90
N PHE A 225 -16.64 -33.25 -19.12
CA PHE A 225 -16.33 -34.10 -20.27
C PHE A 225 -15.08 -33.66 -21.01
N ASP A 226 -14.38 -32.65 -20.49
CA ASP A 226 -13.10 -32.20 -21.04
C ASP A 226 -12.07 -33.34 -20.94
N ARG A 227 -11.33 -33.55 -22.02
CA ARG A 227 -10.40 -34.67 -22.21
C ARG A 227 -8.94 -34.24 -22.19
N ASP A 228 -8.68 -32.95 -21.99
CA ASP A 228 -7.32 -32.47 -21.74
C ASP A 228 -6.80 -33.10 -20.43
N GLU A 229 -5.80 -33.97 -20.54
CA GLU A 229 -5.27 -34.72 -19.39
C GLU A 229 -4.60 -33.82 -18.35
N GLU A 230 -4.13 -32.63 -18.75
CA GLU A 230 -3.34 -31.74 -17.89
C GLU A 230 -4.18 -30.59 -17.32
N HIS A 231 -5.16 -30.09 -18.08
CA HIS A 231 -5.86 -28.83 -17.74
C HIS A 231 -7.39 -28.92 -17.63
N ALA A 232 -7.98 -30.10 -17.81
CA ALA A 232 -9.44 -30.27 -17.77
C ALA A 232 -10.08 -29.89 -16.42
N VAL A 233 -9.41 -30.18 -15.29
CA VAL A 233 -10.00 -30.00 -13.95
C VAL A 233 -9.57 -28.67 -13.36
N LYS A 234 -10.55 -27.82 -13.07
CA LYS A 234 -10.35 -26.52 -12.43
C LYS A 234 -10.75 -26.57 -10.96
N TYR A 235 -9.87 -26.07 -10.10
CA TYR A 235 -10.12 -25.99 -8.67
C TYR A 235 -10.47 -24.56 -8.26
N ALA A 236 -11.44 -24.42 -7.37
CA ALA A 236 -11.69 -23.15 -6.70
C ALA A 236 -10.60 -22.88 -5.65
N ILE A 237 -10.33 -21.61 -5.40
CA ILE A 237 -9.33 -21.19 -4.41
C ILE A 237 -9.86 -21.41 -2.99
N ASP A 238 -9.06 -22.09 -2.16
CA ASP A 238 -9.24 -22.09 -0.71
C ASP A 238 -8.42 -20.93 -0.12
N TRP A 239 -9.11 -19.94 0.43
CA TRP A 239 -8.46 -18.72 0.94
C TRP A 239 -7.53 -18.98 2.12
N VAL A 240 -7.84 -19.98 2.96
CA VAL A 240 -7.00 -20.31 4.12
C VAL A 240 -5.75 -21.04 3.68
N LYS A 241 -5.87 -21.93 2.69
CA LYS A 241 -4.73 -22.63 2.13
C LYS A 241 -3.80 -21.67 1.38
N GLU A 242 -4.38 -20.78 0.57
CA GLU A 242 -3.64 -19.90 -0.32
C GLU A 242 -3.09 -18.66 0.40
N PHE A 243 -3.91 -17.97 1.19
CA PHE A 243 -3.57 -16.68 1.81
C PHE A 243 -3.37 -16.77 3.32
N GLY A 244 -3.56 -17.95 3.93
CA GLY A 244 -3.37 -18.13 5.37
C GLY A 244 -1.90 -17.93 5.77
N PRO A 245 -1.65 -17.29 6.92
CA PRO A 245 -0.30 -16.97 7.38
C PRO A 245 0.45 -18.25 7.75
N ARG A 246 1.73 -18.29 7.38
CA ARG A 246 2.67 -19.38 7.70
C ARG A 246 3.85 -18.82 8.49
N LEU A 247 4.78 -19.69 8.87
CA LEU A 247 6.07 -19.28 9.42
C LEU A 247 7.19 -19.80 8.54
N VAL A 248 8.27 -19.02 8.49
CA VAL A 248 9.51 -19.43 7.85
C VAL A 248 10.70 -18.89 8.63
N THR A 249 11.72 -19.73 8.81
CA THR A 249 12.97 -19.35 9.46
C THR A 249 14.05 -19.15 8.40
N THR A 250 14.83 -18.09 8.54
CA THR A 250 15.96 -17.83 7.63
C THR A 250 17.22 -18.57 8.09
N SER A 251 18.22 -18.69 7.22
CA SER A 251 19.51 -19.29 7.56
C SER A 251 20.24 -18.61 8.73
N ASN A 252 19.91 -17.34 9.00
CA ASN A 252 20.44 -16.57 10.13
C ASN A 252 19.68 -16.80 11.46
N GLY A 253 18.60 -17.58 11.44
CA GLY A 253 17.81 -17.93 12.62
C GLY A 253 16.59 -17.05 12.88
N ASP A 254 16.35 -16.01 12.07
CA ASP A 254 15.17 -15.15 12.22
C ASP A 254 13.92 -15.83 11.65
N THR A 255 12.84 -15.84 12.43
CA THR A 255 11.54 -16.38 12.02
C THR A 255 10.58 -15.26 11.63
N TYR A 256 10.05 -15.32 10.40
CA TYR A 256 9.08 -14.37 9.86
C TYR A 256 7.69 -14.98 9.77
N VAL A 257 6.67 -14.12 9.89
CA VAL A 257 5.29 -14.48 9.53
C VAL A 257 5.19 -14.34 8.01
N ASP A 258 4.96 -15.45 7.35
CA ASP A 258 5.00 -15.61 5.91
C ASP A 258 3.61 -15.39 5.29
N THR A 259 3.50 -14.31 4.52
CA THR A 259 2.31 -13.79 3.86
C THR A 259 2.71 -13.12 2.53
N LYS A 260 1.74 -12.79 1.67
CA LYS A 260 2.02 -12.02 0.44
C LYS A 260 2.75 -10.70 0.73
N MET A 261 2.34 -9.97 1.77
CA MET A 261 2.97 -8.68 2.13
C MET A 261 4.41 -8.85 2.58
N SER A 262 4.65 -9.79 3.51
CA SER A 262 5.98 -10.01 4.08
C SER A 262 6.96 -10.53 3.05
N ARG A 263 6.53 -11.40 2.12
CA ARG A 263 7.32 -11.88 0.97
C ARG A 263 7.71 -10.75 0.01
N LEU A 264 6.77 -9.88 -0.35
CA LEU A 264 7.04 -8.72 -1.21
C LEU A 264 8.07 -7.78 -0.58
N LEU A 265 7.87 -7.42 0.68
CA LEU A 265 8.70 -6.44 1.37
C LEU A 265 10.01 -7.03 1.90
N GLY A 266 10.10 -8.35 2.10
CA GLY A 266 11.21 -9.00 2.80
C GLY A 266 11.23 -8.66 4.29
N LEU A 267 10.06 -8.58 4.92
CA LEU A 267 9.86 -8.02 6.27
C LEU A 267 8.69 -8.63 7.04
N PRO A 268 8.58 -8.40 8.36
CA PRO A 268 7.32 -8.67 9.07
C PRO A 268 6.12 -7.99 8.39
N PRO A 269 4.93 -8.62 8.36
CA PRO A 269 3.73 -8.11 7.69
C PRO A 269 3.02 -7.01 8.49
N ILE A 270 3.78 -6.00 8.90
CA ILE A 270 3.34 -4.86 9.71
C ILE A 270 3.78 -3.55 9.05
N VAL A 271 2.82 -2.67 8.77
CA VAL A 271 3.02 -1.30 8.26
C VAL A 271 2.81 -0.29 9.37
N VAL A 272 3.77 0.62 9.56
CA VAL A 272 3.50 1.90 10.23
C VAL A 272 3.02 2.91 9.19
N ALA A 273 1.78 3.32 9.32
CA ALA A 273 1.10 4.13 8.31
C ALA A 273 1.68 5.55 8.19
N GLY A 274 1.60 6.11 6.99
CA GLY A 274 1.88 7.52 6.75
C GLY A 274 0.84 8.40 7.44
N MET A 275 1.25 9.03 8.54
CA MET A 275 0.47 9.92 9.39
C MET A 275 1.11 11.31 9.42
N THR A 276 0.35 12.34 9.08
CA THR A 276 0.69 13.72 9.41
C THR A 276 0.09 14.03 10.79
N PRO A 277 0.87 14.44 11.82
CA PRO A 277 2.28 14.84 11.76
C PRO A 277 3.30 13.71 12.07
N CYS A 278 2.91 12.65 12.77
CA CYS A 278 3.79 11.66 13.40
C CYS A 278 4.92 11.07 12.53
N THR A 279 4.66 10.83 11.24
CA THR A 279 5.62 10.22 10.30
C THR A 279 6.18 11.22 9.27
N VAL A 280 6.05 12.51 9.53
CA VAL A 280 6.77 13.57 8.80
C VAL A 280 8.25 13.61 9.25
N PRO A 281 8.58 13.54 10.56
CA PRO A 281 9.96 13.55 11.04
C PRO A 281 10.78 12.38 10.48
N TRP A 282 11.87 12.72 9.78
CA TRP A 282 12.72 11.77 9.08
C TRP A 282 13.40 10.76 10.03
N ASP A 283 13.66 11.16 11.27
CA ASP A 283 14.35 10.37 12.27
C ASP A 283 13.46 9.28 12.89
N PHE A 284 12.17 9.56 13.11
CA PHE A 284 11.20 8.53 13.50
C PHE A 284 11.02 7.47 12.40
N VAL A 285 10.97 7.92 11.14
CA VAL A 285 10.93 7.03 9.97
C VAL A 285 12.18 6.15 9.91
N ALA A 286 13.37 6.76 9.99
CA ALA A 286 14.62 6.01 9.98
C ALA A 286 14.74 5.04 11.18
N ALA A 287 14.31 5.44 12.38
CA ALA A 287 14.32 4.56 13.56
C ALA A 287 13.42 3.33 13.37
N THR A 288 12.22 3.51 12.80
CA THR A 288 11.30 2.40 12.49
C THR A 288 11.85 1.48 11.40
N MET A 289 12.52 2.04 10.39
CA MET A 289 13.18 1.25 9.34
C MET A 289 14.37 0.45 9.89
N ASN A 290 15.18 1.04 10.78
CA ASN A 290 16.26 0.38 11.49
C ASN A 290 15.76 -0.71 12.45
N ALA A 291 14.54 -0.56 12.99
CA ALA A 291 13.88 -1.60 13.76
C ALA A 291 13.44 -2.82 12.94
N GLY A 292 13.54 -2.76 11.60
CA GLY A 292 13.21 -3.87 10.71
C GLY A 292 11.77 -3.87 10.19
N TYR A 293 11.06 -2.74 10.25
CA TYR A 293 9.65 -2.64 9.85
C TYR A 293 9.43 -1.68 8.67
N HIS A 294 8.31 -1.84 7.98
CA HIS A 294 7.91 -0.95 6.90
C HIS A 294 7.19 0.27 7.49
N ILE A 295 7.57 1.45 7.03
CA ILE A 295 6.96 2.72 7.43
C ILE A 295 6.88 3.65 6.22
N GLU A 296 5.82 4.46 6.16
CA GLU A 296 5.64 5.45 5.10
C GLU A 296 6.01 6.85 5.60
N LEU A 297 6.93 7.53 4.91
CA LEU A 297 7.19 8.95 5.13
C LEU A 297 5.97 9.77 4.72
N ALA A 298 5.37 10.52 5.66
CA ALA A 298 4.23 11.37 5.35
C ALA A 298 4.65 12.63 4.56
N GLY A 299 4.34 12.65 3.26
CA GLY A 299 4.56 13.80 2.38
C GLY A 299 3.71 15.03 2.72
N GLY A 300 2.63 14.86 3.50
CA GLY A 300 1.69 15.92 3.84
C GLY A 300 2.28 17.06 4.69
N GLY A 301 3.39 16.83 5.38
CA GLY A 301 4.10 17.84 6.18
C GLY A 301 5.19 18.62 5.44
N TYR A 302 5.39 18.35 4.14
CA TYR A 302 6.39 19.03 3.32
C TYR A 302 5.72 19.98 2.33
N PHE A 303 6.13 21.25 2.34
CA PHE A 303 5.52 22.32 1.53
C PHE A 303 6.42 22.82 0.39
N ASP A 304 7.68 22.39 0.38
CA ASP A 304 8.70 22.76 -0.59
C ASP A 304 9.53 21.51 -1.00
N PRO A 305 9.91 21.36 -2.29
CA PRO A 305 10.71 20.23 -2.77
C PRO A 305 12.06 20.05 -2.07
N GLY A 306 12.72 21.15 -1.70
CA GLY A 306 14.02 21.11 -1.02
C GLY A 306 13.92 20.51 0.38
N MET A 307 12.85 20.83 1.11
CA MET A 307 12.60 20.25 2.43
C MET A 307 12.42 18.73 2.36
N MET A 308 11.57 18.24 1.45
CA MET A 308 11.30 16.80 1.33
C MET A 308 12.51 16.04 0.79
N THR A 309 13.23 16.62 -0.16
CA THR A 309 14.50 16.07 -0.66
C THR A 309 15.51 15.93 0.47
N ALA A 310 15.70 16.96 1.29
CA ALA A 310 16.63 16.92 2.41
C ALA A 310 16.26 15.82 3.42
N ALA A 311 14.97 15.63 3.72
CA ALA A 311 14.51 14.54 4.59
C ALA A 311 14.78 13.15 4.00
N LEU A 312 14.46 12.94 2.71
CA LEU A 312 14.73 11.68 2.02
C LEU A 312 16.22 11.34 1.98
N ARG A 313 17.09 12.33 1.78
CA ARG A 313 18.56 12.16 1.83
C ARG A 313 19.05 11.81 3.23
N LYS A 314 18.47 12.40 4.28
CA LYS A 314 18.80 12.03 5.67
C LYS A 314 18.38 10.60 5.99
N ILE A 315 17.21 10.18 5.53
CA ILE A 315 16.74 8.78 5.65
C ILE A 315 17.69 7.85 4.89
N GLU A 316 17.99 8.12 3.62
CA GLU A 316 18.94 7.37 2.79
C GLU A 316 20.30 7.15 3.50
N GLY A 317 20.80 8.16 4.20
CA GLY A 317 22.06 8.07 4.96
C GLY A 317 21.97 7.32 6.28
N ALA A 318 20.78 7.15 6.87
CA ALA A 318 20.59 6.65 8.24
C ALA A 318 19.95 5.25 8.34
N ILE A 319 19.47 4.69 7.23
CA ILE A 319 18.82 3.38 7.17
C ILE A 319 19.82 2.27 6.76
N PRO A 320 19.48 0.98 6.99
CA PRO A 320 20.33 -0.12 6.56
C PRO A 320 20.47 -0.15 5.03
N SER A 321 21.64 -0.49 4.52
CA SER A 321 21.87 -0.50 3.07
C SER A 321 20.98 -1.48 2.33
N GLY A 322 20.40 -1.02 1.23
CA GLY A 322 19.43 -1.77 0.44
C GLY A 322 17.98 -1.63 0.91
N ARG A 323 17.75 -0.92 2.01
CA ARG A 323 16.41 -0.72 2.55
C ARG A 323 15.62 0.30 1.72
N GLY A 324 14.42 -0.07 1.28
CA GLY A 324 13.55 0.83 0.51
C GLY A 324 12.66 1.72 1.39
N ILE A 325 12.43 2.95 0.91
CA ILE A 325 11.62 3.99 1.51
C ILE A 325 10.24 3.97 0.88
N GLY A 326 9.20 3.87 1.72
CA GLY A 326 7.81 4.14 1.33
C GLY A 326 7.46 5.62 1.56
N VAL A 327 6.73 6.24 0.64
CA VAL A 327 6.27 7.63 0.76
C VAL A 327 4.75 7.68 0.66
N ASN A 328 4.08 8.36 1.60
CA ASN A 328 2.63 8.56 1.58
C ASN A 328 2.28 10.00 1.18
N LEU A 329 1.57 10.14 0.05
CA LEU A 329 1.05 11.41 -0.47
C LEU A 329 -0.48 11.50 -0.31
N ILE A 330 -1.00 12.73 -0.35
CA ILE A 330 -2.42 13.03 -0.09
C ILE A 330 -3.08 13.47 -1.40
N TYR A 331 -4.00 12.66 -1.93
CA TYR A 331 -4.60 12.87 -3.26
C TYR A 331 -5.42 14.16 -3.37
N VAL A 332 -6.13 14.52 -2.30
CA VAL A 332 -6.94 15.76 -2.22
C VAL A 332 -6.11 17.05 -2.16
N ASN A 333 -4.78 16.96 -2.19
CA ASN A 333 -3.89 18.12 -2.29
C ASN A 333 -3.13 18.13 -3.63
N PRO A 334 -3.80 18.42 -4.77
CA PRO A 334 -3.20 18.35 -6.10
C PRO A 334 -2.01 19.32 -6.26
N ARG A 335 -2.04 20.47 -5.57
CA ARG A 335 -0.94 21.44 -5.59
C ARG A 335 0.36 20.87 -5.03
N ALA A 336 0.28 20.03 -3.99
CA ALA A 336 1.44 19.33 -3.46
C ALA A 336 1.90 18.22 -4.41
N MET A 337 0.97 17.41 -4.91
CA MET A 337 1.29 16.30 -5.81
C MET A 337 1.97 16.75 -7.12
N GLN A 338 1.63 17.95 -7.62
CA GLN A 338 2.21 18.52 -8.84
C GLN A 338 3.74 18.61 -8.79
N TRP A 339 4.33 18.85 -7.62
CA TRP A 339 5.80 18.85 -7.45
C TRP A 339 6.32 17.58 -6.78
N GLN A 340 5.53 16.93 -5.92
CA GLN A 340 5.95 15.73 -5.19
C GLN A 340 6.21 14.55 -6.13
N ILE A 341 5.32 14.28 -7.08
CA ILE A 341 5.44 13.12 -7.98
C ILE A 341 6.70 13.22 -8.89
N PRO A 342 6.92 14.32 -9.65
CA PRO A 342 8.12 14.44 -10.48
C PRO A 342 9.42 14.43 -9.67
N MET A 343 9.41 15.03 -8.47
CA MET A 343 10.57 15.02 -7.58
C MET A 343 10.92 13.60 -7.11
N LEU A 344 9.93 12.78 -6.74
CA LEU A 344 10.18 11.38 -6.37
C LEU A 344 10.77 10.58 -7.54
N GLY A 345 10.23 10.75 -8.75
CA GLY A 345 10.77 10.11 -9.95
C GLY A 345 12.21 10.51 -10.22
N LYS A 346 12.54 11.80 -10.11
CA LYS A 346 13.91 12.31 -10.24
C LYS A 346 14.84 11.69 -9.19
N LEU A 347 14.45 11.69 -7.92
CA LEU A 347 15.27 11.11 -6.84
C LEU A 347 15.49 9.61 -7.03
N ARG A 348 14.46 8.87 -7.47
CA ARG A 348 14.57 7.45 -7.76
C ARG A 348 15.53 7.16 -8.92
N ALA A 349 15.49 7.98 -9.98
CA ALA A 349 16.43 7.90 -11.10
C ALA A 349 17.88 8.23 -10.69
N GLU A 350 18.07 9.11 -9.70
CA GLU A 350 19.37 9.38 -9.04
C GLU A 350 19.80 8.26 -8.04
N GLY A 351 19.04 7.17 -7.99
CA GLY A 351 19.33 6.00 -7.15
C GLY A 351 18.92 6.13 -5.69
N VAL A 352 18.18 7.16 -5.27
CA VAL A 352 17.60 7.19 -3.90
C VAL A 352 16.72 5.96 -3.73
N PRO A 353 16.79 5.25 -2.59
CA PRO A 353 16.08 3.99 -2.39
C PRO A 353 14.58 4.21 -2.11
N ILE A 354 13.86 4.90 -3.00
CA ILE A 354 12.40 5.04 -2.95
C ILE A 354 11.79 3.83 -3.68
N GLU A 355 11.10 2.96 -2.96
CA GLU A 355 10.54 1.74 -3.57
C GLU A 355 9.01 1.69 -3.56
N GLY A 356 8.38 2.48 -2.69
CA GLY A 356 6.93 2.44 -2.47
C GLY A 356 6.29 3.81 -2.50
N LEU A 357 5.14 3.92 -3.17
CA LEU A 357 4.28 5.10 -3.13
C LEU A 357 2.90 4.71 -2.59
N THR A 358 2.46 5.41 -1.55
CA THR A 358 1.11 5.29 -0.99
C THR A 358 0.31 6.53 -1.30
N ILE A 359 -0.90 6.36 -1.82
CA ILE A 359 -1.84 7.44 -2.09
C ILE A 359 -3.00 7.33 -1.11
N GLY A 360 -3.07 8.30 -0.19
CA GLY A 360 -4.12 8.42 0.81
C GLY A 360 -5.17 9.47 0.44
N ALA A 361 -6.31 9.41 1.14
CA ALA A 361 -7.44 10.34 0.98
C ALA A 361 -7.98 10.42 -0.46
N GLY A 362 -8.00 9.30 -1.18
CA GLY A 362 -8.50 9.21 -2.55
C GLY A 362 -7.86 8.04 -3.29
N VAL A 363 -8.55 7.53 -4.29
CA VAL A 363 -8.00 6.55 -5.25
C VAL A 363 -7.97 7.24 -6.61
N PRO A 364 -6.81 7.32 -7.29
CA PRO A 364 -6.70 7.91 -8.62
C PRO A 364 -7.48 7.11 -9.67
N SER A 365 -7.64 7.67 -10.87
CA SER A 365 -8.14 6.89 -12.01
C SER A 365 -7.11 5.84 -12.44
N VAL A 366 -7.53 4.90 -13.28
CA VAL A 366 -6.64 3.83 -13.78
C VAL A 366 -5.47 4.42 -14.55
N GLU A 367 -5.72 5.43 -15.38
CA GLU A 367 -4.71 6.08 -16.23
C GLU A 367 -3.65 6.81 -15.39
N VAL A 368 -4.09 7.55 -14.37
CA VAL A 368 -3.19 8.26 -13.45
C VAL A 368 -2.37 7.27 -12.62
N ALA A 369 -2.98 6.19 -12.14
CA ALA A 369 -2.25 5.15 -11.42
C ALA A 369 -1.21 4.46 -12.31
N GLN A 370 -1.56 4.18 -13.57
CA GLN A 370 -0.67 3.58 -14.56
C GLN A 370 0.54 4.47 -14.86
N GLU A 371 0.34 5.78 -15.00
CA GLU A 371 1.44 6.74 -15.15
C GLU A 371 2.44 6.63 -13.99
N TYR A 372 1.96 6.55 -12.75
CA TYR A 372 2.84 6.40 -11.59
C TYR A 372 3.60 5.07 -11.57
N ILE A 373 2.96 3.98 -11.99
CA ILE A 373 3.56 2.65 -12.06
C ILE A 373 4.68 2.63 -13.11
N ASP A 374 4.41 3.18 -14.30
CA ASP A 374 5.33 3.10 -15.44
C ASP A 374 6.53 4.06 -15.32
N THR A 375 6.32 5.24 -14.72
CA THR A 375 7.32 6.32 -14.77
C THR A 375 8.25 6.39 -13.55
N LEU A 376 7.77 5.98 -12.37
CA LEU A 376 8.50 6.24 -11.12
C LEU A 376 9.53 5.15 -10.77
N GLY A 377 9.51 3.98 -11.41
CA GLY A 377 10.45 2.89 -11.13
C GLY A 377 10.31 2.31 -9.72
N LEU A 378 9.06 2.19 -9.26
CA LEU A 378 8.68 1.68 -7.94
C LEU A 378 8.61 0.14 -7.93
N LYS A 379 8.75 -0.44 -6.75
CA LYS A 379 8.56 -1.88 -6.50
C LYS A 379 7.09 -2.22 -6.19
N HIS A 380 6.38 -1.29 -5.56
CA HIS A 380 4.96 -1.44 -5.25
C HIS A 380 4.27 -0.07 -5.16
N ILE A 381 2.95 -0.09 -5.34
CA ILE A 381 2.07 1.05 -5.08
C ILE A 381 1.04 0.67 -4.03
N SER A 382 0.52 1.65 -3.31
CA SER A 382 -0.42 1.41 -2.22
C SER A 382 -1.55 2.42 -2.24
N PHE A 383 -2.77 1.96 -1.99
CA PHE A 383 -3.96 2.79 -1.95
C PHE A 383 -4.70 2.59 -0.63
N LYS A 384 -5.30 3.67 -0.11
CA LYS A 384 -6.14 3.66 1.10
C LYS A 384 -7.61 3.88 0.74
N PRO A 385 -8.33 2.86 0.20
CA PRO A 385 -9.74 3.00 -0.14
C PRO A 385 -10.59 3.11 1.13
N GLY A 386 -11.56 4.03 1.12
CA GLY A 386 -12.47 4.29 2.25
C GLY A 386 -13.92 3.85 2.00
N SER A 387 -14.23 3.20 0.87
CA SER A 387 -15.58 2.76 0.50
C SER A 387 -15.53 1.50 -0.40
N VAL A 388 -16.67 0.83 -0.58
CA VAL A 388 -16.82 -0.31 -1.50
C VAL A 388 -16.46 0.08 -2.93
N ASP A 389 -16.88 1.25 -3.39
CA ASP A 389 -16.57 1.75 -4.73
C ASP A 389 -15.07 2.05 -4.88
N ALA A 390 -14.43 2.60 -3.84
CA ALA A 390 -12.99 2.84 -3.84
C ALA A 390 -12.19 1.52 -3.87
N ILE A 391 -12.64 0.48 -3.15
CA ILE A 391 -12.08 -0.88 -3.27
C ILE A 391 -12.18 -1.37 -4.72
N GLN A 392 -13.34 -1.17 -5.36
CA GLN A 392 -13.51 -1.56 -6.76
C GLN A 392 -12.56 -0.82 -7.70
N SER A 393 -12.31 0.48 -7.48
CA SER A 393 -11.32 1.24 -8.24
C SER A 393 -9.92 0.65 -8.10
N VAL A 394 -9.51 0.25 -6.88
CA VAL A 394 -8.22 -0.43 -6.66
C VAL A 394 -8.15 -1.77 -7.40
N ILE A 395 -9.24 -2.55 -7.41
CA ILE A 395 -9.33 -3.81 -8.18
C ILE A 395 -9.15 -3.52 -9.68
N ASN A 396 -9.76 -2.45 -10.20
CA ASN A 396 -9.62 -2.08 -11.61
C ASN A 396 -8.18 -1.67 -11.96
N ILE A 397 -7.51 -0.93 -11.07
CA ILE A 397 -6.08 -0.58 -11.23
C ILE A 397 -5.21 -1.84 -11.23
N ALA A 398 -5.43 -2.75 -10.29
CA ALA A 398 -4.69 -4.01 -10.20
C ALA A 398 -4.89 -4.88 -11.43
N LYS A 399 -6.14 -4.96 -11.94
CA LYS A 399 -6.48 -5.69 -13.17
C LYS A 399 -5.80 -5.10 -14.41
N ALA A 400 -5.63 -3.77 -14.47
CA ALA A 400 -4.92 -3.11 -15.56
C ALA A 400 -3.40 -3.34 -15.50
N ASN A 401 -2.85 -3.71 -14.34
CA ASN A 401 -1.42 -3.89 -14.11
C ASN A 401 -1.13 -5.25 -13.43
N PRO A 402 -1.47 -6.39 -14.07
CA PRO A 402 -1.57 -7.70 -13.42
C PRO A 402 -0.26 -8.23 -12.84
N THR A 403 0.90 -7.73 -13.28
CA THR A 403 2.23 -8.13 -12.81
C THR A 403 2.81 -7.17 -11.76
N PHE A 404 2.15 -6.04 -11.50
CA PHE A 404 2.64 -5.02 -10.58
C PHE A 404 1.99 -5.14 -9.19
N PRO A 405 2.76 -5.20 -8.09
CA PRO A 405 2.21 -5.30 -6.73
C PRO A 405 1.41 -4.06 -6.29
N VAL A 406 0.16 -4.28 -5.86
CA VAL A 406 -0.75 -3.24 -5.38
C VAL A 406 -1.18 -3.54 -3.94
N LEU A 407 -0.71 -2.77 -2.96
CA LEU A 407 -1.19 -2.90 -1.59
C LEU A 407 -2.52 -2.16 -1.44
N LEU A 408 -3.56 -2.89 -1.05
CA LEU A 408 -4.85 -2.35 -0.66
C LEU A 408 -4.86 -2.21 0.87
N GLN A 409 -4.57 -1.01 1.35
CA GLN A 409 -4.58 -0.67 2.77
C GLN A 409 -5.98 -0.28 3.19
N TRP A 410 -6.79 -1.28 3.56
CA TRP A 410 -8.17 -1.06 3.97
C TRP A 410 -8.24 -0.40 5.35
N THR A 411 -8.88 0.76 5.43
CA THR A 411 -9.15 1.46 6.69
C THR A 411 -10.62 1.80 6.82
N GLY A 412 -11.28 1.22 7.82
CA GLY A 412 -12.66 1.57 8.18
C GLY A 412 -12.78 2.90 8.95
N GLY A 413 -14.01 3.30 9.30
CA GLY A 413 -14.31 4.59 9.93
C GLY A 413 -13.76 4.78 11.34
N ARG A 414 -13.37 3.70 12.03
CA ARG A 414 -12.78 3.74 13.39
C ARG A 414 -11.29 4.14 13.44
N GLY A 415 -10.70 4.55 12.32
CA GLY A 415 -9.31 5.01 12.24
C GLY A 415 -9.06 6.37 12.90
N GLY A 416 -7.80 6.69 13.20
CA GLY A 416 -7.40 8.02 13.66
C GLY A 416 -7.12 8.97 12.51
N GLY A 417 -7.32 10.27 12.70
CA GLY A 417 -7.18 11.24 11.62
C GLY A 417 -8.38 11.21 10.67
N HIS A 418 -8.16 11.46 9.37
CA HIS A 418 -9.23 11.34 8.37
C HIS A 418 -9.77 9.91 8.35
N HIS A 419 -11.09 9.76 8.36
CA HIS A 419 -11.73 8.44 8.33
C HIS A 419 -12.94 8.42 7.41
N SER A 420 -13.40 7.22 7.06
CA SER A 420 -14.64 7.04 6.31
C SER A 420 -15.85 6.98 7.24
N TYR A 421 -17.04 6.92 6.64
CA TYR A 421 -18.30 6.62 7.33
C TYR A 421 -18.60 5.11 7.37
N GLU A 422 -17.71 4.28 6.83
CA GLU A 422 -17.92 2.85 6.68
C GLU A 422 -17.61 2.09 7.98
N ASP A 423 -18.41 1.06 8.23
CA ASP A 423 -17.99 -0.04 9.09
C ASP A 423 -16.71 -0.70 8.54
N PHE A 424 -15.87 -1.23 9.43
CA PHE A 424 -14.62 -1.88 9.02
C PHE A 424 -14.88 -3.20 8.29
N HIS A 425 -15.86 -4.00 8.70
CA HIS A 425 -15.99 -5.38 8.27
C HIS A 425 -16.85 -5.52 7.01
N GLN A 426 -18.01 -4.86 6.97
CA GLN A 426 -19.03 -5.06 5.93
C GLN A 426 -18.50 -4.84 4.50
N PRO A 427 -17.68 -3.80 4.20
CA PRO A 427 -17.10 -3.62 2.86
C PRO A 427 -16.19 -4.79 2.45
N ILE A 428 -15.37 -5.29 3.37
CA ILE A 428 -14.47 -6.42 3.09
C ILE A 428 -15.26 -7.72 2.94
N LEU A 429 -16.22 -8.03 3.79
CA LEU A 429 -17.08 -9.22 3.65
C LEU A 429 -17.73 -9.30 2.26
N THR A 430 -18.05 -8.15 1.67
CA THR A 430 -18.67 -8.05 0.34
C THR A 430 -17.65 -8.16 -0.80
N MET A 431 -16.43 -7.66 -0.60
CA MET A 431 -15.44 -7.48 -1.66
C MET A 431 -14.28 -8.48 -1.61
N TYR A 432 -14.11 -9.22 -0.53
CA TYR A 432 -12.94 -10.08 -0.29
C TYR A 432 -12.70 -11.07 -1.43
N SER A 433 -13.75 -11.75 -1.91
CA SER A 433 -13.62 -12.64 -3.08
C SER A 433 -13.05 -11.91 -4.30
N ARG A 434 -13.61 -10.75 -4.64
CA ARG A 434 -13.19 -9.99 -5.82
C ARG A 434 -11.76 -9.47 -5.70
N ILE A 435 -11.35 -9.10 -4.47
CA ILE A 435 -9.97 -8.74 -4.15
C ILE A 435 -9.05 -9.94 -4.39
N ARG A 436 -9.40 -11.12 -3.83
CA ARG A 436 -8.56 -12.33 -3.91
C ARG A 436 -8.48 -12.97 -5.28
N ARG A 437 -9.32 -12.58 -6.23
CA ARG A 437 -9.18 -12.96 -7.64
C ARG A 437 -8.11 -12.16 -8.40
N GLN A 438 -7.50 -11.16 -7.77
CA GLN A 438 -6.39 -10.41 -8.34
C GLN A 438 -5.12 -10.78 -7.56
N ASP A 439 -4.24 -11.56 -8.18
CA ASP A 439 -3.10 -12.15 -7.47
C ASP A 439 -2.07 -11.12 -7.01
N ASN A 440 -2.01 -9.99 -7.71
CA ASN A 440 -1.14 -8.86 -7.43
C ASN A 440 -1.66 -7.91 -6.35
N ILE A 441 -2.88 -8.12 -5.81
CA ILE A 441 -3.36 -7.35 -4.66
C ILE A 441 -2.85 -7.95 -3.34
N ILE A 442 -2.26 -7.08 -2.52
CA ILE A 442 -1.84 -7.36 -1.16
C ILE A 442 -2.81 -6.66 -0.22
N LEU A 443 -3.66 -7.42 0.48
CA LEU A 443 -4.71 -6.89 1.32
C LEU A 443 -4.21 -6.67 2.75
N VAL A 444 -4.16 -5.40 3.18
CA VAL A 444 -3.64 -4.99 4.50
C VAL A 444 -4.79 -4.42 5.34
N ALA A 445 -4.99 -4.97 6.54
CA ALA A 445 -6.00 -4.49 7.48
C ALA A 445 -5.45 -3.34 8.32
N GLY A 446 -6.13 -2.20 8.33
CA GLY A 446 -5.82 -1.07 9.19
C GLY A 446 -7.06 -0.43 9.80
N SER A 447 -6.88 0.36 10.86
CA SER A 447 -7.90 1.04 11.67
C SER A 447 -8.29 0.30 12.95
N GLY A 448 -7.89 0.89 14.08
CA GLY A 448 -8.28 0.43 15.42
C GLY A 448 -7.36 -0.58 16.09
N PHE A 449 -6.27 -0.98 15.42
CA PHE A 449 -5.35 -1.99 15.96
C PHE A 449 -4.29 -1.42 16.90
N GLY A 450 -3.87 -2.23 17.87
CA GLY A 450 -2.81 -1.85 18.80
C GLY A 450 -1.98 -2.98 19.43
N GLY A 451 -2.31 -4.25 19.18
CA GLY A 451 -1.57 -5.41 19.71
C GLY A 451 -1.52 -6.59 18.75
N ALA A 452 -1.12 -7.75 19.28
CA ALA A 452 -1.11 -9.01 18.53
C ALA A 452 -2.47 -9.73 18.65
N GLU A 453 -3.10 -9.64 19.81
CA GLU A 453 -4.34 -10.32 20.17
C GLU A 453 -5.52 -9.86 19.32
N ASP A 454 -5.60 -8.56 19.04
CA ASP A 454 -6.65 -7.95 18.22
C ASP A 454 -6.40 -8.12 16.72
N THR A 455 -5.15 -8.24 16.30
CA THR A 455 -4.77 -8.39 14.88
C THR A 455 -4.70 -9.84 14.41
N TYR A 456 -4.40 -10.79 15.29
CA TYR A 456 -4.24 -12.20 14.95
C TYR A 456 -5.47 -12.84 14.29
N PRO A 457 -6.72 -12.57 14.73
CA PRO A 457 -7.91 -13.06 14.03
C PRO A 457 -8.03 -12.56 12.59
N TYR A 458 -7.51 -11.37 12.28
CA TYR A 458 -7.51 -10.82 10.92
C TYR A 458 -6.44 -11.46 10.04
N LEU A 459 -5.23 -11.70 10.58
CA LEU A 459 -4.19 -12.45 9.86
C LEU A 459 -4.66 -13.88 9.54
N THR A 460 -5.24 -14.59 10.51
CA THR A 460 -5.71 -15.98 10.29
C THR A 460 -7.01 -16.07 9.50
N GLY A 461 -7.77 -14.98 9.43
CA GLY A 461 -9.08 -14.92 8.80
C GLY A 461 -10.25 -15.35 9.67
N GLU A 462 -10.00 -15.79 10.90
CA GLU A 462 -11.03 -16.28 11.83
C GLU A 462 -12.10 -15.23 12.18
N TRP A 463 -11.78 -13.93 12.05
CA TRP A 463 -12.70 -12.83 12.31
C TRP A 463 -14.02 -12.92 11.53
N SER A 464 -14.00 -13.46 10.30
CA SER A 464 -15.17 -13.50 9.41
C SER A 464 -16.18 -14.59 9.81
N LYS A 465 -15.78 -15.59 10.61
CA LYS A 465 -16.69 -16.62 11.13
C LYS A 465 -17.79 -16.04 11.99
N ASN A 466 -17.50 -14.96 12.72
CA ASN A 466 -18.48 -14.23 13.53
C ASN A 466 -19.63 -13.64 12.69
N TYR A 467 -19.44 -13.54 11.38
CA TYR A 467 -20.42 -13.03 10.41
C TYR A 467 -21.02 -14.14 9.52
N GLY A 468 -20.74 -15.41 9.80
CA GLY A 468 -21.22 -16.53 9.00
C GLY A 468 -20.50 -16.70 7.66
N TYR A 469 -19.25 -16.23 7.54
CA TYR A 469 -18.44 -16.40 6.35
C TYR A 469 -17.27 -17.37 6.58
N PRO A 470 -16.73 -17.99 5.52
CA PRO A 470 -15.45 -18.69 5.57
C PRO A 470 -14.32 -17.77 6.06
N PRO A 471 -13.23 -18.31 6.61
CA PRO A 471 -12.12 -17.49 7.09
C PRO A 471 -11.52 -16.63 5.96
N MET A 472 -11.28 -15.35 6.26
CA MET A 472 -10.76 -14.35 5.29
C MET A 472 -9.42 -13.77 5.75
N PRO A 473 -8.29 -14.48 5.54
CA PRO A 473 -6.96 -14.02 5.94
C PRO A 473 -6.57 -12.67 5.35
N PHE A 474 -5.97 -11.78 6.13
CA PHE A 474 -5.29 -10.58 5.63
C PHE A 474 -3.80 -10.84 5.45
N ASP A 475 -3.18 -10.18 4.45
CA ASP A 475 -1.76 -10.37 4.15
C ASP A 475 -0.85 -9.60 5.11
N GLY A 476 -1.40 -8.62 5.82
CA GLY A 476 -0.69 -7.87 6.84
C GLY A 476 -1.56 -6.87 7.57
N THR A 477 -0.94 -6.14 8.48
CA THR A 477 -1.63 -5.22 9.39
C THR A 477 -0.98 -3.85 9.39
N LEU A 478 -1.79 -2.82 9.64
CA LEU A 478 -1.38 -1.43 9.60
C LEU A 478 -1.69 -0.74 10.93
N PHE A 479 -0.68 -0.08 11.48
CA PHE A 479 -0.75 0.66 12.74
C PHE A 479 -0.54 2.15 12.49
N GLY A 480 -1.46 2.94 13.03
CA GLY A 480 -1.37 4.39 13.04
C GLY A 480 -1.26 4.92 14.47
N SER A 481 -2.41 5.25 15.05
CA SER A 481 -2.58 5.84 16.39
C SER A 481 -1.72 5.21 17.51
N ARG A 482 -1.54 3.89 17.51
CA ARG A 482 -0.73 3.15 18.50
C ARG A 482 0.73 3.59 18.54
N MET A 483 1.28 4.05 17.41
CA MET A 483 2.69 4.42 17.27
C MET A 483 2.99 5.82 17.80
N MET A 484 1.97 6.65 18.05
CA MET A 484 2.15 8.06 18.44
C MET A 484 2.73 8.25 19.84
N VAL A 485 2.68 7.22 20.69
CA VAL A 485 3.29 7.24 22.03
C VAL A 485 4.70 6.63 22.07
N ALA A 486 5.22 6.18 20.92
CA ALA A 486 6.55 5.60 20.83
C ALA A 486 7.62 6.63 21.21
N LYS A 487 8.73 6.18 21.80
CA LYS A 487 9.82 7.04 22.28
C LYS A 487 10.36 7.96 21.19
N GLU A 488 10.58 7.42 20.00
CA GLU A 488 11.20 8.10 18.87
C GLU A 488 10.23 9.05 18.14
N ALA A 489 8.93 8.93 18.38
CA ALA A 489 7.93 9.84 17.82
C ALA A 489 8.04 11.24 18.45
N LYS A 490 7.84 12.28 17.64
CA LYS A 490 7.96 13.69 18.06
C LYS A 490 6.76 14.23 18.82
N THR A 491 5.73 13.40 19.08
CA THR A 491 4.59 13.79 19.92
C THR A 491 5.09 14.31 21.27
N SER A 492 4.63 15.48 21.70
CA SER A 492 5.10 16.09 22.94
C SER A 492 4.74 15.23 24.17
N PRO A 493 5.52 15.22 25.25
CA PRO A 493 5.28 14.36 26.42
C PRO A 493 3.85 14.48 27.00
N ALA A 494 3.33 15.71 27.16
CA ALA A 494 1.97 15.90 27.64
C ALA A 494 0.90 15.43 26.64
N ALA A 495 1.19 15.47 25.33
CA ALA A 495 0.32 14.90 24.32
C ALA A 495 0.34 13.37 24.35
N LYS A 496 1.50 12.73 24.57
CA LYS A 496 1.58 11.28 24.80
C LYS A 496 0.80 10.86 26.04
N GLN A 497 0.91 11.61 27.12
CA GLN A 497 0.12 11.36 28.34
C GLN A 497 -1.38 11.48 28.08
N ALA A 498 -1.84 12.53 27.39
CA ALA A 498 -3.24 12.68 27.03
C ALA A 498 -3.78 11.55 26.14
N ILE A 499 -2.92 10.96 25.28
CA ILE A 499 -3.26 9.76 24.49
C ILE A 499 -3.43 8.54 25.42
N ILE A 500 -2.52 8.34 26.38
CA ILE A 500 -2.58 7.20 27.31
C ILE A 500 -3.79 7.30 28.24
N ASP A 501 -4.15 8.51 28.66
CA ASP A 501 -5.28 8.78 29.55
C ASP A 501 -6.64 8.55 28.86
N ALA A 502 -6.69 8.52 27.53
CA ALA A 502 -7.91 8.28 26.79
C ALA A 502 -8.34 6.80 26.89
N PRO A 503 -9.54 6.50 27.43
CA PRO A 503 -9.97 5.11 27.67
C PRO A 503 -10.11 4.27 26.39
N GLY A 504 -10.46 4.90 25.27
CA GLY A 504 -10.88 4.25 24.04
C GLY A 504 -12.26 3.58 24.14
N VAL A 505 -12.65 2.88 23.07
CA VAL A 505 -13.93 2.17 22.96
C VAL A 505 -13.80 0.84 22.24
N GLU A 506 -14.86 0.03 22.32
CA GLU A 506 -15.06 -1.11 21.44
C GLU A 506 -15.61 -0.71 20.08
N ASP A 507 -15.51 -1.63 19.12
CA ASP A 507 -15.94 -1.43 17.74
C ASP A 507 -17.44 -1.12 17.61
N SER A 508 -18.29 -1.65 18.48
CA SER A 508 -19.73 -1.38 18.45
C SER A 508 -20.12 0.06 18.82
N GLU A 509 -19.19 0.86 19.33
CA GLU A 509 -19.49 2.19 19.89
C GLU A 509 -18.80 3.35 19.17
N TRP A 510 -17.88 3.08 18.23
CA TRP A 510 -17.05 4.12 17.63
C TRP A 510 -17.86 5.21 16.90
N GLU A 511 -19.02 4.87 16.33
CA GLU A 511 -19.90 5.82 15.61
C GLU A 511 -20.51 6.88 16.54
N LYS A 512 -20.51 6.67 17.86
CA LYS A 512 -20.99 7.69 18.82
C LYS A 512 -20.11 8.95 18.80
N SER A 513 -18.89 8.85 18.29
CA SER A 513 -17.94 9.97 18.09
C SER A 513 -18.49 11.11 17.21
N TYR A 514 -19.40 10.82 16.27
CA TYR A 514 -20.08 11.82 15.44
C TYR A 514 -21.03 12.72 16.26
N LYS A 515 -21.55 12.21 17.39
CA LYS A 515 -22.55 12.89 18.22
C LYS A 515 -21.91 13.64 19.38
N GLY A 516 -20.75 13.21 19.87
CA GLY A 516 -20.03 13.83 20.97
C GLY A 516 -18.76 13.06 21.37
N PRO A 517 -18.06 13.50 22.43
CA PRO A 517 -16.85 12.84 22.89
C PRO A 517 -17.16 11.46 23.47
N ILE A 518 -16.39 10.45 23.06
CA ILE A 518 -16.50 9.06 23.53
C ILE A 518 -15.11 8.44 23.64
N GLY A 519 -14.82 7.76 24.76
CA GLY A 519 -13.51 7.14 25.00
C GLY A 519 -12.31 8.10 24.90
N GLY A 520 -12.54 9.41 25.08
CA GLY A 520 -11.53 10.46 24.92
C GLY A 520 -11.36 10.99 23.49
N VAL A 521 -12.15 10.54 22.51
CA VAL A 521 -12.06 10.92 21.09
C VAL A 521 -13.39 11.54 20.62
N ILE A 522 -13.34 12.47 19.67
CA ILE A 522 -14.51 13.06 19.01
C ILE A 522 -14.22 13.24 17.51
N THR A 523 -15.28 13.18 16.69
CA THR A 523 -15.22 13.51 15.27
C THR A 523 -15.44 15.01 15.07
N VAL A 524 -14.56 15.64 14.29
CA VAL A 524 -14.73 17.02 13.78
C VAL A 524 -14.56 17.04 12.26
N LEU A 525 -14.96 18.12 11.61
CA LEU A 525 -14.82 18.27 10.16
C LEU A 525 -13.53 19.04 9.81
N SER A 526 -12.80 18.51 8.84
CA SER A 526 -11.66 19.19 8.20
C SER A 526 -12.07 20.49 7.50
N GLU A 527 -11.09 21.23 7.00
CA GLU A 527 -11.29 22.37 6.08
C GLU A 527 -12.10 21.97 4.84
N MET A 528 -11.91 20.74 4.36
CA MET A 528 -12.55 20.21 3.15
C MET A 528 -13.89 19.51 3.42
N GLY A 529 -14.36 19.49 4.67
CA GLY A 529 -15.62 18.85 5.06
C GLY A 529 -15.55 17.35 5.26
N GLU A 530 -14.35 16.75 5.19
CA GLU A 530 -14.11 15.34 5.53
C GLU A 530 -13.98 15.15 7.06
N PRO A 531 -14.49 14.05 7.64
CA PRO A 531 -14.46 13.82 9.07
C PRO A 531 -13.05 13.41 9.55
N ILE A 532 -12.69 13.87 10.75
CA ILE A 532 -11.40 13.63 11.40
C ILE A 532 -11.62 13.25 12.86
N HIS A 533 -11.09 12.10 13.28
CA HIS A 533 -11.02 11.73 14.70
C HIS A 533 -9.84 12.42 15.39
N LYS A 534 -10.14 13.09 16.51
CA LYS A 534 -9.18 13.79 17.37
C LYS A 534 -9.46 13.48 18.84
N LEU A 535 -8.45 13.56 19.70
CA LEU A 535 -8.68 13.59 21.14
C LEU A 535 -9.58 14.79 21.50
N ALA A 536 -10.52 14.57 22.41
CA ALA A 536 -11.53 15.53 22.82
C ALA A 536 -10.97 16.56 23.83
N THR A 537 -9.90 17.26 23.46
CA THR A 537 -9.33 18.37 24.22
C THR A 537 -10.29 19.58 24.24
N ARG A 538 -10.08 20.56 25.12
CA ARG A 538 -10.91 21.78 25.16
C ARG A 538 -10.92 22.50 23.80
N GLY A 539 -9.78 22.56 23.12
CA GLY A 539 -9.65 23.15 21.79
C GLY A 539 -10.42 22.39 20.71
N VAL A 540 -10.39 21.05 20.74
CA VAL A 540 -11.14 20.21 19.80
C VAL A 540 -12.65 20.26 20.09
N LEU A 541 -13.07 20.34 21.35
CA LEU A 541 -14.47 20.55 21.71
C LEU A 541 -14.96 21.92 21.22
N PHE A 542 -14.13 22.95 21.30
CA PHE A 542 -14.43 24.25 20.71
C PHE A 542 -14.50 24.19 19.17
N TRP A 543 -13.61 23.43 18.52
CA TRP A 543 -13.72 23.14 17.09
C TRP A 543 -15.08 22.49 16.76
N ALA A 544 -15.48 21.45 17.48
CA ALA A 544 -16.77 20.78 17.29
C ALA A 544 -17.98 21.72 17.52
N GLU A 545 -17.83 22.71 18.41
CA GLU A 545 -18.81 23.78 18.57
C GLU A 545 -18.87 24.70 17.34
N MET A 546 -17.72 25.14 16.82
CA MET A 546 -17.64 25.98 15.62
C MET A 546 -18.17 25.25 14.38
N ASP A 547 -17.91 23.95 14.24
CA ASP A 547 -18.48 23.14 13.15
C ASP A 547 -20.01 23.18 13.17
N ARG A 548 -20.62 22.99 14.34
CA ARG A 548 -22.09 22.97 14.49
C ARG A 548 -22.74 24.34 14.37
N LYS A 549 -22.12 25.39 14.90
CA LYS A 549 -22.73 26.72 15.01
C LYS A 549 -22.37 27.66 13.86
N ILE A 550 -21.14 27.60 13.37
CA ILE A 550 -20.60 28.54 12.39
C ILE A 550 -20.41 27.87 11.02
N PHE A 551 -19.62 26.80 10.94
CA PHE A 551 -19.23 26.24 9.64
C PHE A 551 -20.36 25.46 8.95
N ALA A 552 -21.36 24.99 9.69
CA ALA A 552 -22.60 24.44 9.14
C ALA A 552 -23.51 25.49 8.46
N LEU A 553 -23.29 26.79 8.71
CA LEU A 553 -24.05 27.86 8.06
C LEU A 553 -23.57 28.09 6.62
N PRO A 554 -24.47 28.52 5.72
CA PRO A 554 -24.10 29.07 4.41
C PRO A 554 -23.04 30.17 4.54
N LYS A 555 -22.11 30.27 3.59
CA LYS A 555 -20.94 31.17 3.68
C LYS A 555 -21.33 32.62 3.99
N GLU A 556 -22.42 33.09 3.39
CA GLU A 556 -22.94 34.46 3.51
C GLU A 556 -23.43 34.78 4.94
N LYS A 557 -23.80 33.77 5.72
CA LYS A 557 -24.30 33.91 7.09
C LYS A 557 -23.20 33.76 8.16
N ARG A 558 -22.01 33.28 7.79
CA ARG A 558 -20.92 32.99 8.73
C ARG A 558 -20.38 34.26 9.39
N VAL A 559 -19.99 35.26 8.61
CA VAL A 559 -19.42 36.52 9.14
C VAL A 559 -20.41 37.27 10.05
N PRO A 560 -21.69 37.43 9.70
CA PRO A 560 -22.68 37.99 10.63
C PRO A 560 -22.78 37.23 11.97
N GLU A 561 -22.79 35.90 11.94
CA GLU A 561 -22.88 35.08 13.16
C GLU A 561 -21.59 35.13 14.00
N LEU A 562 -20.42 35.20 13.35
CA LEU A 562 -19.13 35.44 14.00
C LEU A 562 -19.13 36.78 14.75
N LYS A 563 -19.57 37.85 14.08
CA LYS A 563 -19.66 39.20 14.69
C LYS A 563 -20.65 39.23 15.86
N LYS A 564 -21.78 38.54 15.76
CA LYS A 564 -22.78 38.43 16.83
C LYS A 564 -22.24 37.76 18.09
N ASN A 565 -21.37 36.75 17.93
CA ASN A 565 -20.79 35.99 19.05
C ASN A 565 -19.31 36.37 19.30
N ARG A 566 -18.88 37.56 18.84
CA ARG A 566 -17.46 37.96 18.76
C ARG A 566 -16.72 37.72 20.06
N ASP A 567 -17.17 38.32 21.16
CA ASP A 567 -16.46 38.29 22.44
C ASP A 567 -16.37 36.88 23.03
N TYR A 568 -17.42 36.07 22.82
CA TYR A 568 -17.43 34.67 23.22
C TYR A 568 -16.40 33.85 22.44
N ILE A 569 -16.37 33.99 21.11
CA ILE A 569 -15.44 33.26 20.25
C ILE A 569 -13.99 33.68 20.54
N ILE A 570 -13.72 34.98 20.66
CA ILE A 570 -12.39 35.49 21.03
C ILE A 570 -11.94 34.95 22.39
N LYS A 571 -12.82 34.94 23.38
CA LYS A 571 -12.53 34.34 24.70
C LYS A 571 -12.14 32.88 24.57
N LYS A 572 -12.93 32.08 23.85
CA LYS A 572 -12.64 30.64 23.63
C LYS A 572 -11.35 30.41 22.82
N LEU A 573 -11.06 31.24 21.82
CA LEU A 573 -9.80 31.19 21.09
C LEU A 573 -8.60 31.42 22.03
N ASN A 574 -8.70 32.43 22.89
CA ASN A 574 -7.64 32.79 23.83
C ASN A 574 -7.51 31.81 25.00
N ASP A 575 -8.59 31.21 25.48
CA ASP A 575 -8.60 30.34 26.67
C ASP A 575 -8.37 28.86 26.32
N ASP A 576 -8.90 28.40 25.19
CA ASP A 576 -9.07 26.98 24.91
C ASP A 576 -8.49 26.52 23.56
N PHE A 577 -8.16 27.40 22.62
CA PHE A 577 -7.70 26.98 21.30
C PHE A 577 -6.19 27.18 21.11
N GLN A 578 -5.60 26.37 20.24
CA GLN A 578 -4.16 26.43 19.93
C GLN A 578 -3.78 27.66 19.09
N LYS A 579 -4.74 28.26 18.38
CA LYS A 579 -4.56 29.52 17.65
C LYS A 579 -5.30 30.64 18.37
N PRO A 580 -4.61 31.48 19.16
CA PRO A 580 -5.25 32.56 19.89
C PRO A 580 -5.74 33.65 18.94
N TRP A 581 -6.57 34.55 19.46
CA TRP A 581 -6.87 35.80 18.79
C TRP A 581 -5.60 36.66 18.71
N PHE A 582 -5.31 37.20 17.53
CA PHE A 582 -4.11 38.01 17.32
C PHE A 582 -4.19 39.30 18.13
N GLY A 583 -5.31 40.02 18.00
CA GLY A 583 -5.44 41.39 18.47
C GLY A 583 -5.34 41.54 19.99
N ARG A 584 -4.28 42.19 20.47
CA ARG A 584 -4.03 42.42 21.89
C ARG A 584 -3.30 43.72 22.11
N ASN A 585 -3.95 44.67 22.77
CA ASN A 585 -3.33 45.95 23.11
C ASN A 585 -2.35 45.81 24.30
N ARG A 586 -1.66 46.89 24.64
CA ARG A 586 -0.66 46.93 25.73
C ARG A 586 -1.22 46.63 27.12
N SER A 587 -2.52 46.85 27.36
CA SER A 587 -3.17 46.48 28.63
C SER A 587 -3.54 44.99 28.70
N GLY A 588 -3.29 44.24 27.63
CA GLY A 588 -3.60 42.81 27.53
C GLY A 588 -5.04 42.50 27.14
N GLN A 589 -5.83 43.52 26.79
CA GLN A 589 -7.21 43.35 26.35
C GLN A 589 -7.27 42.89 24.88
N ALA A 590 -8.24 42.04 24.56
CA ALA A 590 -8.48 41.61 23.20
C ALA A 590 -9.17 42.73 22.41
N VAL A 591 -8.52 43.20 21.35
CA VAL A 591 -8.98 44.29 20.46
C VAL A 591 -8.96 43.81 19.01
N ASP A 592 -9.59 44.52 18.08
CA ASP A 592 -9.45 44.21 16.65
C ASP A 592 -8.06 44.63 16.14
N LEU A 593 -7.62 44.06 15.00
CA LEU A 593 -6.31 44.38 14.43
C LEU A 593 -6.19 45.87 14.12
N GLU A 594 -7.28 46.48 13.64
CA GLU A 594 -7.42 47.89 13.33
C GLU A 594 -7.26 48.81 14.56
N ASP A 595 -7.45 48.26 15.77
CA ASP A 595 -7.35 48.97 17.05
C ASP A 595 -5.99 48.77 17.74
N MET A 596 -5.03 48.14 17.06
CA MET A 596 -3.65 48.00 17.54
C MET A 596 -2.73 49.06 16.95
N THR A 597 -1.75 49.52 17.72
CA THR A 597 -0.64 50.31 17.17
C THR A 597 0.33 49.44 16.38
N TYR A 598 1.11 50.04 15.47
CA TYR A 598 2.13 49.27 14.72
C TYR A 598 3.13 48.57 15.67
N GLY A 599 3.53 49.25 16.74
CA GLY A 599 4.40 48.68 17.77
C GLY A 599 3.75 47.52 18.54
N GLU A 600 2.45 47.57 18.81
CA GLU A 600 1.72 46.44 19.39
C GLU A 600 1.66 45.25 18.43
N VAL A 601 1.41 45.50 17.14
CA VAL A 601 1.36 44.44 16.10
C VAL A 601 2.70 43.71 16.00
N VAL A 602 3.80 44.45 15.85
CA VAL A 602 5.15 43.85 15.71
C VAL A 602 5.54 43.06 16.97
N ARG A 603 5.31 43.60 18.17
CA ARG A 603 5.58 42.88 19.42
C ARG A 603 4.72 41.63 19.55
N ARG A 604 3.44 41.71 19.18
CA ARG A 604 2.52 40.57 19.21
C ARG A 604 2.93 39.47 18.23
N MET A 605 3.43 39.84 17.04
CA MET A 605 3.99 38.90 16.07
C MET A 605 5.14 38.10 16.68
N VAL A 606 6.10 38.76 17.32
CA VAL A 606 7.22 38.08 17.99
C VAL A 606 6.71 37.18 19.12
N ASP A 607 5.83 37.69 19.98
CA ASP A 607 5.32 36.96 21.16
C ASP A 607 4.64 35.62 20.84
N ILE A 608 4.04 35.47 19.67
CA ILE A 608 3.27 34.26 19.29
C ILE A 608 3.96 33.42 18.22
N MET A 609 5.04 33.90 17.60
CA MET A 609 5.78 33.18 16.56
C MET A 609 7.22 32.83 16.96
N TYR A 610 7.73 33.43 18.04
CA TYR A 610 9.07 33.16 18.58
C TYR A 610 8.99 32.50 19.96
N ILE A 611 9.69 31.38 20.11
CA ILE A 611 9.70 30.57 21.33
C ILE A 611 10.86 31.05 22.20
N ARG A 612 10.54 31.94 23.14
CA ARG A 612 11.54 32.69 23.91
C ARG A 612 12.51 31.81 24.69
N HIS A 613 12.04 30.76 25.36
CA HIS A 613 12.90 29.87 26.17
C HIS A 613 13.82 28.98 25.34
N GLN A 614 13.50 28.76 24.06
CA GLN A 614 14.32 27.98 23.13
C GLN A 614 15.10 28.84 22.14
N LYS A 615 14.92 30.17 22.17
CA LYS A 615 15.55 31.14 21.27
C LYS A 615 15.40 30.79 19.79
N ARG A 616 14.22 30.33 19.38
CA ARG A 616 13.94 29.95 17.99
C ARG A 616 12.58 30.47 17.52
N TRP A 617 12.47 30.69 16.22
CA TRP A 617 11.17 30.85 15.56
C TRP A 617 10.48 29.49 15.43
N ILE A 618 9.15 29.50 15.44
CA ILE A 618 8.35 28.30 15.11
C ILE A 618 8.74 27.78 13.73
N ASP A 619 8.95 28.69 12.77
CA ASP A 619 9.38 28.37 11.41
C ASP A 619 10.15 29.54 10.78
N PRO A 620 11.21 29.30 9.98
CA PRO A 620 11.96 30.38 9.30
C PRO A 620 11.11 31.27 8.39
N THR A 621 10.02 30.75 7.82
CA THR A 621 9.08 31.54 7.01
C THR A 621 8.29 32.54 7.85
N LEU A 622 8.04 32.25 9.14
CA LEU A 622 7.38 33.18 10.08
C LEU A 622 8.32 34.29 10.57
N ARG A 623 9.63 34.02 10.64
CA ARG A 623 10.66 35.07 10.79
C ARG A 623 10.62 36.04 9.61
N SER A 624 10.56 35.48 8.39
CA SER A 624 10.50 36.25 7.15
C SER A 624 9.20 37.06 7.04
N PHE A 625 8.07 36.50 7.45
CA PHE A 625 6.78 37.18 7.59
C PHE A 625 6.87 38.41 8.51
N THR A 626 7.48 38.24 9.69
CA THR A 626 7.69 39.34 10.65
C THR A 626 8.60 40.41 10.07
N GLY A 627 9.71 40.02 9.43
CA GLY A 627 10.63 40.97 8.79
C GLY A 627 10.00 41.78 7.65
N LYS A 628 9.16 41.14 6.82
CA LYS A 628 8.40 41.84 5.77
C LYS A 628 7.44 42.89 6.35
N PHE A 629 6.73 42.55 7.43
CA PHE A 629 5.84 43.51 8.07
C PHE A 629 6.62 44.64 8.75
N ILE A 630 7.75 44.35 9.40
CA ILE A 630 8.64 45.39 9.96
C ILE A 630 9.12 46.33 8.85
N SER A 631 9.55 45.80 7.70
CA SER A 631 9.95 46.62 6.54
C SER A 631 8.81 47.57 6.13
N ARG A 632 7.56 47.10 6.18
CA ARG A 632 6.38 47.92 5.91
C ARG A 632 6.15 49.01 6.97
N VAL A 633 6.45 48.75 8.24
CA VAL A 633 6.44 49.77 9.30
C VAL A 633 7.47 50.87 8.98
N GLU A 634 8.68 50.50 8.61
CA GLU A 634 9.72 51.46 8.24
C GLU A 634 9.33 52.31 7.03
N GLU A 635 8.74 51.68 5.99
CA GLU A 635 8.18 52.39 4.82
C GLU A 635 7.08 53.38 5.21
N ARG A 636 6.25 53.06 6.21
CA ARG A 636 5.14 53.90 6.65
C ARG A 636 5.61 55.16 7.37
N PHE A 637 6.62 55.04 8.23
CA PHE A 637 7.08 56.11 9.11
C PHE A 637 8.31 56.86 8.58
N THR A 638 8.96 56.36 7.52
CA THR A 638 10.04 57.12 6.86
C THR A 638 9.47 58.25 6.00
N SER A 639 10.00 59.47 6.16
CA SER A 639 9.56 60.67 5.45
C SER A 639 10.52 61.13 4.35
N THR A 640 11.66 60.45 4.19
CA THR A 640 12.78 60.87 3.33
C THR A 640 13.35 59.68 2.57
N THR A 641 13.55 59.85 1.27
CA THR A 641 14.13 58.84 0.39
C THR A 641 15.64 58.69 0.64
N GLY A 642 16.15 57.47 0.57
CA GLY A 642 17.59 57.18 0.70
C GLY A 642 18.08 56.82 2.10
N HIS A 643 17.23 56.82 3.14
CA HIS A 643 17.57 56.23 4.42
C HIS A 643 17.68 54.71 4.33
N ALA A 644 18.75 54.15 4.87
CA ALA A 644 18.90 52.71 5.02
C ALA A 644 17.89 52.20 6.05
N ALA A 645 17.22 51.08 5.73
CA ALA A 645 16.34 50.39 6.68
C ALA A 645 17.12 49.98 7.95
N GLN A 646 16.48 50.07 9.10
CA GLN A 646 17.00 49.57 10.36
C GLN A 646 17.05 48.03 10.39
N LEU A 647 16.20 47.37 9.61
CA LEU A 647 16.26 45.94 9.33
C LEU A 647 16.92 45.69 7.95
N GLN A 648 18.19 45.31 7.94
CA GLN A 648 18.94 45.05 6.70
C GLN A 648 18.87 43.59 6.26
N ASP A 649 18.94 42.65 7.21
CA ASP A 649 18.79 41.20 6.97
C ASP A 649 17.75 40.65 7.95
N PHE A 650 16.87 39.76 7.48
CA PHE A 650 15.92 39.07 8.35
C PHE A 650 16.59 38.15 9.38
N LYS A 651 17.90 37.86 9.24
CA LYS A 651 18.71 37.24 10.30
C LYS A 651 18.84 38.10 11.56
N ASP A 652 18.69 39.41 11.48
CA ASP A 652 18.67 40.28 12.66
C ASP A 652 17.50 39.93 13.61
N LEU A 653 16.48 39.22 13.09
CA LEU A 653 15.37 38.71 13.87
C LEU A 653 15.67 37.38 14.58
N ASP A 654 16.89 36.87 14.58
CA ASP A 654 17.28 35.75 15.45
C ASP A 654 17.29 36.16 16.94
N THR A 655 17.46 37.46 17.21
CA THR A 655 17.26 38.13 18.51
C THR A 655 16.12 39.16 18.42
N PRO A 656 14.87 38.72 18.21
CA PRO A 656 13.82 39.61 17.72
C PRO A 656 13.37 40.66 18.73
N TYR A 657 13.42 40.37 20.04
CA TYR A 657 13.01 41.34 21.06
C TYR A 657 13.92 42.58 21.07
N GLU A 658 15.24 42.39 21.03
CA GLU A 658 16.21 43.49 21.00
C GLU A 658 16.12 44.27 19.68
N THR A 659 16.02 43.55 18.57
CA THR A 659 15.89 44.13 17.23
C THR A 659 14.61 44.95 17.08
N VAL A 660 13.47 44.44 17.56
CA VAL A 660 12.20 45.16 17.51
C VAL A 660 12.24 46.42 18.36
N GLU A 661 12.76 46.37 19.59
CA GLU A 661 12.86 47.57 20.43
C GLU A 661 13.79 48.63 19.83
N ARG A 662 14.91 48.22 19.20
CA ARG A 662 15.81 49.13 18.47
C ARG A 662 15.08 49.84 17.32
N ILE A 663 14.33 49.09 16.52
CA ILE A 663 13.61 49.63 15.36
C ILE A 663 12.46 50.55 15.81
N LEU A 664 11.65 50.12 16.76
CA LEU A 664 10.52 50.93 17.27
C LEU A 664 10.99 52.19 17.99
N SER A 665 12.16 52.16 18.66
CA SER A 665 12.76 53.37 19.25
C SER A 665 13.18 54.41 18.20
N HIS A 666 13.49 53.97 16.97
CA HIS A 666 13.78 54.87 15.85
C HIS A 666 12.52 55.49 15.24
N TYR A 667 11.38 54.79 15.34
CA TYR A 667 10.06 55.22 14.86
C TYR A 667 9.04 55.33 16.00
N PRO A 668 9.20 56.28 16.94
CA PRO A 668 8.38 56.34 18.17
C PRO A 668 6.89 56.53 17.90
N GLU A 669 6.52 57.13 16.77
CA GLU A 669 5.12 57.29 16.35
C GLU A 669 4.41 55.93 16.16
N ALA A 670 5.15 54.87 15.81
CA ALA A 670 4.63 53.52 15.65
C ALA A 670 4.00 52.95 16.94
N ASP A 671 4.38 53.47 18.12
CA ASP A 671 3.82 53.08 19.42
C ASP A 671 2.56 53.86 19.80
N THR A 672 2.19 54.89 19.04
CA THR A 672 1.01 55.73 19.30
C THR A 672 -0.02 55.68 18.19
N GLN A 673 0.41 55.49 16.95
CA GLN A 673 -0.46 55.45 15.79
C GLN A 673 -1.01 54.04 15.57
N LEU A 674 -2.34 53.94 15.45
CA LEU A 674 -3.03 52.73 15.03
C LEU A 674 -2.63 52.32 13.61
N ILE A 675 -2.66 51.01 13.34
CA ILE A 675 -2.37 50.48 12.01
C ILE A 675 -3.29 51.09 10.95
N ASN A 676 -2.71 51.55 9.84
CA ASN A 676 -3.49 52.09 8.73
C ASN A 676 -4.31 50.98 8.05
N ALA A 677 -5.52 51.30 7.59
CA ALA A 677 -6.40 50.35 6.89
C ALA A 677 -5.73 49.63 5.69
N GLN A 678 -4.85 50.31 4.94
CA GLN A 678 -4.09 49.68 3.86
C GLN A 678 -3.08 48.63 4.37
N ASP A 679 -2.50 48.88 5.54
CA ASP A 679 -1.49 47.99 6.13
C ASP A 679 -2.14 46.84 6.89
N VAL A 680 -3.38 47.00 7.36
CA VAL A 680 -4.24 45.89 7.81
C VAL A 680 -4.45 44.91 6.66
N GLN A 681 -4.85 45.40 5.48
CA GLN A 681 -4.99 44.55 4.29
C GLN A 681 -3.66 43.90 3.89
N HIS A 682 -2.55 44.64 3.95
CA HIS A 682 -1.21 44.09 3.71
C HIS A 682 -0.87 42.96 4.68
N PHE A 683 -1.11 43.14 5.97
CA PHE A 683 -0.90 42.12 6.99
C PHE A 683 -1.73 40.86 6.72
N LEU A 684 -3.03 41.02 6.40
CA LEU A 684 -3.91 39.90 6.07
C LEU A 684 -3.46 39.16 4.80
N MET A 685 -3.00 39.87 3.77
CA MET A 685 -2.41 39.25 2.58
C MET A 685 -1.15 38.44 2.90
N LEU A 686 -0.29 38.95 3.78
CA LEU A 686 0.89 38.22 4.25
C LEU A 686 0.51 36.96 5.06
N CYS A 687 -0.57 37.00 5.85
CA CYS A 687 -1.06 35.86 6.63
C CYS A 687 -1.50 34.67 5.76
N MET A 688 -1.88 34.93 4.50
CA MET A 688 -2.34 33.93 3.54
C MET A 688 -1.28 33.56 2.47
N PHE A 689 -0.01 33.95 2.67
CA PHE A 689 1.01 33.74 1.64
C PHE A 689 1.23 32.24 1.33
N PRO A 690 1.11 31.78 0.07
CA PRO A 690 1.02 30.35 -0.25
C PRO A 690 2.27 29.50 -0.02
N PHE A 691 3.45 30.11 0.21
CA PHE A 691 4.73 29.43 0.44
C PHE A 691 5.29 29.71 1.84
N GLN A 692 4.39 29.96 2.79
CA GLN A 692 4.71 30.22 4.19
C GLN A 692 3.93 29.23 5.06
N LYS A 693 4.48 28.90 6.23
CA LYS A 693 3.71 28.20 7.26
C LYS A 693 2.47 29.04 7.63
N PRO A 694 1.25 28.46 7.64
CA PRO A 694 0.06 29.20 8.05
C PRO A 694 0.22 29.81 9.44
N VAL A 695 -0.29 31.03 9.61
CA VAL A 695 -0.11 31.78 10.86
C VAL A 695 -0.69 31.02 12.07
N PRO A 696 -0.01 31.05 13.24
CA PRO A 696 -0.43 30.32 14.43
C PRO A 696 -1.51 31.06 15.24
N PHE A 697 -2.29 31.95 14.62
CA PHE A 697 -3.28 32.81 15.28
C PHE A 697 -4.46 33.13 14.34
N ILE A 698 -5.53 33.71 14.89
CA ILE A 698 -6.68 34.23 14.13
C ILE A 698 -6.54 35.75 14.00
N PRO A 699 -6.34 36.30 12.79
CA PRO A 699 -6.10 37.72 12.62
C PRO A 699 -7.39 38.57 12.57
N CYS A 700 -8.49 38.01 12.06
CA CYS A 700 -9.77 38.70 11.91
C CYS A 700 -10.96 37.71 11.80
N PHE A 701 -12.19 38.23 11.81
CA PHE A 701 -13.41 37.48 11.47
C PHE A 701 -13.94 37.92 10.09
N ASP A 702 -13.44 37.27 9.05
CA ASP A 702 -13.81 37.48 7.65
C ASP A 702 -14.30 36.17 7.00
N GLU A 703 -14.49 36.18 5.68
CA GLU A 703 -14.87 35.00 4.89
C GLU A 703 -13.83 33.86 4.93
N ASN A 704 -12.59 34.13 5.37
CA ASN A 704 -11.48 33.18 5.44
C ASN A 704 -11.29 32.60 6.86
N PHE A 705 -12.23 32.82 7.78
CA PHE A 705 -12.12 32.33 9.16
C PHE A 705 -11.88 30.81 9.25
N ASP A 706 -12.50 29.99 8.38
CA ASP A 706 -12.28 28.54 8.36
C ASP A 706 -10.84 28.17 7.98
N PHE A 707 -10.24 28.89 7.03
CA PHE A 707 -8.82 28.77 6.68
C PHE A 707 -7.93 29.07 7.90
N TYR A 708 -8.09 30.24 8.53
CA TYR A 708 -7.26 30.59 9.69
C TYR A 708 -7.44 29.59 10.84
N PHE A 709 -8.67 29.15 11.09
CA PHE A 709 -9.02 28.26 12.20
C PHE A 709 -8.49 26.83 12.00
N LYS A 710 -8.70 26.23 10.81
CA LYS A 710 -8.47 24.79 10.59
C LYS A 710 -7.12 24.47 9.98
N LYS A 711 -6.53 25.37 9.18
CA LYS A 711 -5.31 25.08 8.42
C LYS A 711 -4.11 24.78 9.32
N ASP A 712 -3.31 23.79 8.96
CA ASP A 712 -2.04 23.45 9.64
C ASP A 712 -2.17 23.38 11.18
N SER A 713 -3.14 22.60 11.61
CA SER A 713 -3.59 22.50 13.00
C SER A 713 -3.05 21.25 13.73
N LEU A 714 -2.03 20.58 13.21
CA LEU A 714 -1.57 19.27 13.71
C LEU A 714 -0.19 19.30 14.36
N TRP A 715 0.74 20.13 13.85
CA TRP A 715 2.14 20.16 14.29
C TRP A 715 2.29 20.59 15.77
N GLN A 716 1.31 21.31 16.32
CA GLN A 716 1.26 21.71 17.72
C GLN A 716 1.24 20.52 18.68
N SER A 717 0.82 19.34 18.23
CA SER A 717 0.88 18.10 19.04
C SER A 717 2.30 17.56 19.21
N GLU A 718 3.22 17.97 18.35
CA GLU A 718 4.63 17.60 18.40
C GLU A 718 5.51 18.71 19.00
N ASP A 719 5.08 19.97 18.87
CA ASP A 719 5.78 21.15 19.39
C ASP A 719 4.88 21.95 20.35
N LEU A 720 4.59 21.38 21.53
CA LEU A 720 3.77 22.02 22.55
C LEU A 720 4.41 23.29 23.13
N ASP A 721 5.74 23.40 23.05
CA ASP A 721 6.49 24.61 23.46
C ASP A 721 6.08 25.87 22.70
N ALA A 722 5.57 25.71 21.47
CA ALA A 722 5.07 26.78 20.63
C ALA A 722 3.62 27.18 20.96
N VAL A 723 2.91 26.40 21.77
CA VAL A 723 1.49 26.61 22.08
C VAL A 723 1.36 27.54 23.29
N PRO A 724 0.41 28.50 23.29
CA PRO A 724 0.17 29.35 24.44
C PRO A 724 -0.03 28.55 25.73
N GLY A 725 0.81 28.82 26.74
CA GLY A 725 0.77 28.13 28.03
C GLY A 725 1.25 26.67 28.01
N GLN A 726 1.80 26.18 26.89
CA GLN A 726 2.25 24.79 26.72
C GLN A 726 1.17 23.77 27.10
N ASP A 727 -0.08 24.13 26.81
CA ASP A 727 -1.26 23.49 27.34
C ASP A 727 -1.87 22.52 26.32
N VAL A 728 -1.72 21.22 26.59
CA VAL A 728 -2.25 20.15 25.72
C VAL A 728 -3.75 20.23 25.53
N GLY A 729 -4.48 20.84 26.48
CA GLY A 729 -5.92 21.06 26.40
C GLY A 729 -6.33 21.92 25.20
N ARG A 730 -5.41 22.66 24.59
CA ARG A 730 -5.65 23.52 23.42
C ARG A 730 -5.44 22.82 22.09
N VAL A 731 -4.71 21.72 22.10
CA VAL A 731 -4.08 21.15 20.92
C VAL A 731 -4.95 20.09 20.26
N CYS A 732 -4.88 20.04 18.93
CA CYS A 732 -5.49 18.96 18.15
C CYS A 732 -4.54 17.76 18.04
N ILE A 733 -4.90 16.63 18.63
CA ILE A 733 -4.14 15.38 18.56
C ILE A 733 -4.99 14.35 17.80
N LEU A 734 -4.49 13.81 16.69
CA LEU A 734 -5.20 12.77 15.94
C LEU A 734 -5.11 11.44 16.70
N GLN A 735 -6.24 10.80 16.98
CA GLN A 735 -6.29 9.48 17.62
C GLN A 735 -7.51 8.71 17.15
N GLY A 736 -7.38 7.38 17.06
CA GLY A 736 -8.48 6.50 16.67
C GLY A 736 -9.22 6.00 17.91
N PRO A 737 -10.56 6.03 17.93
CA PRO A 737 -11.36 5.70 19.12
C PRO A 737 -11.13 4.27 19.65
N THR A 738 -10.87 3.30 18.76
CA THR A 738 -10.66 1.90 19.16
C THR A 738 -9.19 1.56 19.40
N ALA A 739 -8.25 2.27 18.75
CA ALA A 739 -6.81 2.02 18.88
C ALA A 739 -6.20 2.63 20.16
N VAL A 740 -6.77 3.75 20.64
CA VAL A 740 -6.17 4.52 21.74
C VAL A 740 -6.04 3.72 23.04
N LYS A 741 -6.96 2.77 23.28
CA LYS A 741 -6.94 1.91 24.47
C LYS A 741 -5.69 1.03 24.58
N TYR A 742 -4.99 0.76 23.48
CA TYR A 742 -3.76 -0.04 23.47
C TYR A 742 -2.49 0.76 23.80
N SER A 743 -2.56 2.09 23.79
CA SER A 743 -1.46 2.96 24.18
C SER A 743 -1.41 3.07 25.70
N LYS A 744 -0.65 2.21 26.36
CA LYS A 744 -0.54 2.16 27.84
C LYS A 744 0.79 2.62 28.41
N VAL A 745 1.86 2.49 27.63
CA VAL A 745 3.22 2.82 28.07
C VAL A 745 3.70 4.03 27.29
N MET A 746 4.13 5.06 28.00
CA MET A 746 4.75 6.24 27.40
C MET A 746 6.20 5.92 27.03
N ASP A 747 6.64 6.41 25.88
CA ASP A 747 8.03 6.29 25.43
C ASP A 747 8.54 4.83 25.37
N GLU A 748 7.64 3.90 25.05
CA GLU A 748 8.03 2.55 24.61
C GLU A 748 8.76 2.67 23.26
N PRO A 749 9.98 2.12 23.10
CA PRO A 749 10.70 2.17 21.83
C PRO A 749 9.87 1.56 20.70
N ILE A 750 9.88 2.17 19.52
CA ILE A 750 9.12 1.68 18.36
C ILE A 750 9.46 0.24 18.00
N LYS A 751 10.74 -0.15 18.18
CA LYS A 751 11.21 -1.51 17.99
C LYS A 751 10.50 -2.48 18.94
N ASP A 752 10.40 -2.13 20.22
CA ASP A 752 9.85 -3.02 21.24
C ASP A 752 8.35 -3.25 21.01
N ILE A 753 7.61 -2.19 20.62
CA ILE A 753 6.19 -2.29 20.27
C ILE A 753 6.00 -3.29 19.12
N LEU A 754 6.74 -3.11 18.03
CA LEU A 754 6.56 -3.88 16.80
C LEU A 754 7.11 -5.30 16.91
N ASP A 755 8.26 -5.49 17.56
CA ASP A 755 8.82 -6.80 17.91
C ASP A 755 7.85 -7.57 18.81
N GLY A 756 7.28 -6.90 19.82
CA GLY A 756 6.32 -7.51 20.74
C GLY A 756 5.11 -8.08 19.99
N ILE A 757 4.56 -7.31 19.06
CA ILE A 757 3.43 -7.75 18.22
C ILE A 757 3.84 -8.93 17.33
N HIS A 758 4.93 -8.78 16.56
CA HIS A 758 5.36 -9.78 15.60
C HIS A 758 5.79 -11.10 16.25
N LYS A 759 6.57 -11.05 17.33
CA LYS A 759 6.97 -12.25 18.09
C LYS A 759 5.77 -12.96 18.68
N THR A 760 4.76 -12.22 19.14
CA THR A 760 3.51 -12.83 19.64
C THR A 760 2.71 -13.49 18.52
N HIS A 761 2.64 -12.88 17.32
CA HIS A 761 2.08 -13.57 16.14
C HIS A 761 2.83 -14.86 15.81
N VAL A 762 4.17 -14.85 15.86
CA VAL A 762 4.99 -16.05 15.65
C VAL A 762 4.68 -17.12 16.70
N GLN A 763 4.56 -16.74 17.97
CA GLN A 763 4.21 -17.66 19.05
C GLN A 763 2.82 -18.28 18.83
N TYR A 764 1.81 -17.48 18.49
CA TYR A 764 0.46 -17.97 18.23
C TYR A 764 0.41 -18.90 17.01
N LEU A 765 1.09 -18.56 15.91
CA LEU A 765 1.16 -19.45 14.74
C LEU A 765 1.93 -20.74 15.05
N THR A 766 3.02 -20.67 15.83
CA THR A 766 3.76 -21.86 16.23
C THR A 766 2.85 -22.82 17.01
N ARG A 767 2.04 -22.29 17.93
CA ARG A 767 1.03 -23.06 18.68
C ARG A 767 -0.05 -23.63 17.76
N ASP A 768 -0.65 -22.81 16.91
CA ASP A 768 -1.88 -23.15 16.18
C ASP A 768 -1.65 -23.93 14.88
N ARG A 769 -0.48 -23.77 14.25
CA ARG A 769 -0.16 -24.38 12.93
C ARG A 769 0.98 -25.39 12.97
N TYR A 770 1.87 -25.29 13.97
CA TYR A 770 3.08 -26.11 14.08
C TYR A 770 3.11 -26.93 15.37
N ASN A 771 1.95 -27.10 16.05
CA ASN A 771 1.79 -27.90 17.27
C ASN A 771 2.78 -27.54 18.40
N GLY A 772 3.25 -26.29 18.45
CA GLY A 772 4.26 -25.84 19.41
C GLY A 772 5.71 -26.25 19.09
N ASP A 773 5.97 -26.94 17.97
CA ASP A 773 7.31 -27.38 17.58
C ASP A 773 7.96 -26.43 16.55
N ALA A 774 8.85 -25.57 17.02
CA ALA A 774 9.59 -24.64 16.17
C ALA A 774 10.50 -25.34 15.13
N LYS A 775 10.88 -26.61 15.34
CA LYS A 775 11.70 -27.36 14.37
C LYS A 775 10.92 -27.78 13.12
N SER A 776 9.60 -27.79 13.20
CA SER A 776 8.73 -28.09 12.06
C SER A 776 8.53 -26.88 11.13
N ILE A 777 9.02 -25.70 11.52
CA ILE A 777 8.97 -24.48 10.70
C ILE A 777 9.98 -24.61 9.55
N PRO A 778 9.55 -24.45 8.28
CA PRO A 778 10.45 -24.51 7.13
C PRO A 778 11.59 -23.50 7.22
N THR A 779 12.76 -23.89 6.72
CA THR A 779 13.94 -23.01 6.64
C THR A 779 14.22 -22.61 5.19
N ILE A 780 14.53 -21.34 4.95
CA ILE A 780 14.99 -20.82 3.65
C ILE A 780 16.27 -20.01 3.82
N GLU A 781 17.05 -19.82 2.75
CA GLU A 781 18.31 -19.06 2.86
C GLU A 781 18.07 -17.58 3.21
N TYR A 782 17.21 -16.89 2.45
CA TYR A 782 16.82 -15.49 2.68
C TYR A 782 15.32 -15.25 2.42
N PHE A 783 14.75 -14.25 3.09
CA PHE A 783 13.33 -13.91 3.03
C PHE A 783 13.05 -12.61 2.25
N GLY A 784 12.19 -12.67 1.22
CA GLY A 784 11.94 -11.55 0.30
C GLY A 784 11.91 -11.97 -1.18
N GLY A 785 11.83 -11.04 -2.11
CA GLY A 785 11.93 -11.30 -3.56
C GLY A 785 10.72 -10.82 -4.36
N LYS A 786 10.53 -11.36 -5.58
CA LYS A 786 9.32 -11.13 -6.36
C LYS A 786 8.13 -11.79 -5.64
N LEU A 787 6.97 -11.13 -5.70
CA LEU A 787 5.74 -11.66 -5.11
C LEU A 787 5.18 -12.82 -5.92
N ILE A 788 5.22 -12.68 -7.24
CA ILE A 788 4.79 -13.70 -8.20
C ILE A 788 6.07 -14.23 -8.84
N ASP A 789 6.39 -15.48 -8.54
CA ASP A 789 7.51 -16.15 -9.18
C ASP A 789 7.22 -16.31 -10.67
N THR A 790 8.23 -16.06 -11.50
CA THR A 790 8.08 -16.20 -12.95
C THR A 790 7.95 -17.67 -13.28
N GLU A 791 6.80 -18.08 -13.83
CA GLU A 791 6.65 -19.42 -14.39
C GLU A 791 7.75 -19.66 -15.41
N VAL A 792 8.36 -20.83 -15.33
CA VAL A 792 9.42 -21.24 -16.23
C VAL A 792 8.82 -22.23 -17.23
N PRO A 793 8.32 -21.79 -18.40
CA PRO A 793 7.88 -22.70 -19.44
C PRO A 793 9.14 -23.32 -20.08
N VAL A 794 9.64 -24.40 -19.51
CA VAL A 794 10.86 -25.07 -20.00
C VAL A 794 10.58 -25.93 -21.23
N GLU A 795 9.33 -26.36 -21.42
CA GLU A 795 9.00 -27.45 -22.36
C GLU A 795 8.61 -26.97 -23.77
N ASP A 796 8.20 -25.70 -23.95
CA ASP A 796 7.63 -25.20 -25.21
C ASP A 796 8.50 -24.20 -26.01
N VAL A 797 9.76 -23.97 -25.60
CA VAL A 797 10.63 -23.01 -26.30
C VAL A 797 11.49 -23.71 -27.35
N ASP A 798 11.02 -23.75 -28.60
CA ASP A 798 11.70 -24.36 -29.77
C ASP A 798 13.20 -24.01 -29.91
N GLY A 799 13.59 -22.80 -29.50
CA GLY A 799 14.96 -22.30 -29.59
C GLY A 799 15.88 -22.69 -28.43
N LEU A 800 15.39 -23.39 -27.41
CA LEU A 800 16.12 -23.72 -26.19
C LEU A 800 16.35 -25.23 -26.07
N THR A 801 17.60 -25.63 -25.87
CA THR A 801 17.96 -27.00 -25.51
C THR A 801 18.49 -27.03 -24.08
N VAL A 802 17.85 -27.82 -23.23
CA VAL A 802 18.24 -28.01 -21.82
C VAL A 802 18.72 -29.44 -21.62
N SER A 803 19.83 -29.59 -20.89
CA SER A 803 20.32 -30.90 -20.44
C SER A 803 20.68 -30.82 -18.95
N TYR A 804 20.06 -31.70 -18.17
CA TYR A 804 20.25 -31.81 -16.74
C TYR A 804 21.18 -32.98 -16.42
N ASP A 805 22.31 -32.67 -15.79
CA ASP A 805 23.16 -33.62 -15.06
C ASP A 805 23.30 -33.07 -13.64
N ASP A 806 22.25 -33.29 -12.88
CA ASP A 806 22.04 -32.77 -11.52
C ASP A 806 23.18 -33.04 -10.53
N ALA A 807 24.07 -33.99 -10.84
CA ALA A 807 25.22 -34.31 -10.02
C ALA A 807 26.45 -33.42 -10.30
N HIS A 808 26.60 -32.92 -11.53
CA HIS A 808 27.82 -32.22 -11.95
C HIS A 808 27.57 -30.92 -12.72
N LYS A 809 26.60 -30.87 -13.65
CA LYS A 809 26.35 -29.69 -14.49
C LYS A 809 24.98 -29.67 -15.14
N ASN A 810 24.40 -28.48 -15.28
CA ASN A 810 23.25 -28.24 -16.17
C ASN A 810 23.70 -27.36 -17.34
N THR A 811 23.28 -27.68 -18.56
CA THR A 811 23.62 -26.90 -19.75
C THR A 811 22.37 -26.40 -20.47
N TYR A 812 22.42 -25.14 -20.89
CA TYR A 812 21.33 -24.44 -21.56
C TYR A 812 21.88 -23.81 -22.84
N ARG A 813 21.33 -24.17 -23.99
CA ARG A 813 21.80 -23.70 -25.30
C ARG A 813 20.67 -23.02 -26.06
N LEU A 814 20.92 -21.80 -26.49
CA LEU A 814 20.03 -21.07 -27.40
C LEU A 814 20.46 -21.27 -28.84
N SER A 815 19.48 -21.52 -29.71
CA SER A 815 19.69 -21.76 -31.13
C SER A 815 20.37 -20.57 -31.82
N THR A 816 21.27 -20.87 -32.76
CA THR A 816 21.86 -19.87 -33.67
C THR A 816 20.94 -19.53 -34.84
N ALA A 817 19.84 -20.27 -35.02
CA ALA A 817 18.96 -20.12 -36.17
C ALA A 817 18.26 -18.74 -36.15
N PRO A 818 18.25 -17.99 -37.27
CA PRO A 818 17.63 -16.67 -37.32
C PRO A 818 16.12 -16.65 -37.05
N ASN A 819 15.45 -17.79 -37.19
CA ASN A 819 13.99 -17.91 -37.03
C ASN A 819 13.60 -18.57 -35.70
N ALA A 820 14.56 -18.92 -34.85
CA ALA A 820 14.27 -19.55 -33.56
C ALA A 820 13.69 -18.51 -32.58
N THR A 821 12.58 -18.87 -31.93
CA THR A 821 11.99 -18.10 -30.83
C THR A 821 12.89 -18.20 -29.61
N LEU A 822 13.25 -17.07 -29.03
CA LEU A 822 14.03 -17.01 -27.79
C LEU A 822 13.09 -16.87 -26.58
N PRO A 823 13.47 -17.40 -25.41
CA PRO A 823 12.70 -17.19 -24.19
C PRO A 823 12.65 -15.70 -23.81
N SER A 824 11.63 -15.31 -23.06
CA SER A 824 11.59 -13.98 -22.43
C SER A 824 12.77 -13.81 -21.46
N LEU A 825 13.20 -12.56 -21.22
CA LEU A 825 14.30 -12.29 -20.31
C LEU A 825 14.03 -12.84 -18.90
N ASP A 826 12.85 -12.60 -18.35
CA ASP A 826 12.53 -13.04 -16.99
C ASP A 826 12.43 -14.57 -16.89
N SER A 827 11.80 -15.26 -17.85
CA SER A 827 11.73 -16.73 -17.86
C SER A 827 13.12 -17.37 -18.02
N TRP A 828 13.97 -16.78 -18.87
CA TRP A 828 15.36 -17.22 -19.04
C TRP A 828 16.18 -17.08 -17.76
N LEU A 829 16.10 -15.93 -17.09
CA LEU A 829 16.82 -15.70 -15.85
C LEU A 829 16.28 -16.56 -14.70
N ALA A 830 14.96 -16.78 -14.64
CA ALA A 830 14.34 -17.68 -13.65
C ALA A 830 14.81 -19.13 -13.84
N LEU A 831 14.91 -19.60 -15.08
CA LEU A 831 15.47 -20.92 -15.41
C LEU A 831 16.90 -21.07 -14.91
N LEU A 832 17.76 -20.08 -15.18
CA LEU A 832 19.17 -20.10 -14.77
C LEU A 832 19.36 -19.91 -13.26
N ALA A 833 18.47 -19.16 -12.61
CA ALA A 833 18.48 -18.94 -11.16
C ALA A 833 18.23 -20.26 -10.39
N GLY A 834 17.35 -21.10 -10.94
CA GLY A 834 16.88 -22.32 -10.30
C GLY A 834 15.92 -22.07 -9.13
N PRO A 835 15.27 -23.12 -8.61
CA PRO A 835 14.22 -23.01 -7.61
C PRO A 835 14.74 -22.64 -6.21
N ASP A 836 15.98 -23.03 -5.89
CA ASP A 836 16.56 -22.83 -4.57
C ASP A 836 17.08 -21.40 -4.40
N ARG A 837 16.56 -20.71 -3.37
CA ARG A 837 17.05 -19.40 -2.94
C ARG A 837 18.50 -19.53 -2.50
N SER A 838 19.40 -18.90 -3.25
CA SER A 838 20.85 -18.89 -3.07
C SER A 838 21.44 -17.60 -3.62
N TRP A 839 22.77 -17.40 -3.48
CA TRP A 839 23.45 -16.28 -4.13
C TRP A 839 23.25 -16.27 -5.66
N ARG A 840 23.21 -17.46 -6.31
CA ARG A 840 22.94 -17.59 -7.76
C ARG A 840 21.55 -17.07 -8.08
N HIS A 841 20.56 -17.50 -7.31
CA HIS A 841 19.18 -17.06 -7.50
C HIS A 841 19.07 -15.55 -7.33
N ALA A 842 19.61 -15.02 -6.22
CA ALA A 842 19.62 -13.58 -5.96
C ALA A 842 20.29 -12.77 -7.09
N LEU A 843 21.40 -13.27 -7.65
CA LEU A 843 22.16 -12.58 -8.72
C LEU A 843 21.34 -12.40 -10.00
N LEU A 844 20.57 -13.41 -10.35
CA LEU A 844 19.83 -13.45 -11.60
C LEU A 844 18.41 -12.87 -11.47
N THR A 845 17.79 -12.91 -10.28
CA THR A 845 16.39 -12.51 -10.10
C THR A 845 16.19 -11.15 -9.42
N SER A 846 17.16 -10.64 -8.65
CA SER A 846 17.01 -9.34 -7.97
C SER A 846 16.83 -8.21 -9.00
N GLU A 847 15.87 -7.32 -8.77
CA GLU A 847 15.65 -6.14 -9.63
C GLU A 847 16.70 -5.05 -9.37
N VAL A 848 17.19 -4.98 -8.13
CA VAL A 848 18.09 -3.93 -7.65
C VAL A 848 19.35 -4.57 -7.08
N VAL A 849 20.48 -3.93 -7.36
CA VAL A 849 21.76 -4.12 -6.66
C VAL A 849 22.08 -2.82 -5.92
N VAL A 850 22.56 -2.96 -4.69
CA VAL A 850 22.90 -1.79 -3.86
C VAL A 850 24.31 -1.31 -4.17
N GLN A 851 24.48 -0.01 -4.45
CA GLN A 851 25.79 0.64 -4.58
C GLN A 851 25.96 1.68 -3.46
N GLY A 852 26.65 1.30 -2.38
CA GLY A 852 26.67 2.10 -1.15
C GLY A 852 25.28 2.15 -0.51
N GLN A 853 24.57 3.27 -0.65
CA GLN A 853 23.16 3.42 -0.26
C GLN A 853 22.19 3.48 -1.45
N LYS A 854 22.72 3.45 -2.68
CA LYS A 854 21.94 3.68 -3.90
C LYS A 854 21.32 2.41 -4.43
N PHE A 855 20.14 2.55 -5.02
CA PHE A 855 19.50 1.52 -5.82
C PHE A 855 19.94 1.64 -7.28
N GLN A 856 20.67 0.63 -7.76
CA GLN A 856 21.02 0.47 -9.16
C GLN A 856 20.21 -0.68 -9.75
N THR A 857 19.61 -0.49 -10.93
CA THR A 857 18.99 -1.60 -11.67
C THR A 857 20.01 -2.70 -11.91
N ASN A 858 19.66 -3.94 -11.59
CA ASN A 858 20.58 -5.07 -11.65
C ASN A 858 21.18 -5.23 -13.07
N PRO A 859 22.48 -4.93 -13.25
CA PRO A 859 23.10 -4.98 -14.58
C PRO A 859 23.26 -6.42 -15.09
N ILE A 860 23.23 -7.41 -14.19
CA ILE A 860 23.38 -8.82 -14.55
C ILE A 860 22.25 -9.28 -15.47
N LYS A 861 21.03 -8.77 -15.26
CA LYS A 861 19.90 -9.08 -16.14
C LYS A 861 20.19 -8.78 -17.61
N ARG A 862 20.82 -7.63 -17.88
CA ARG A 862 21.21 -7.24 -19.24
C ARG A 862 22.37 -8.09 -19.74
N ILE A 863 23.35 -8.39 -18.88
CA ILE A 863 24.54 -9.17 -19.22
C ILE A 863 24.18 -10.62 -19.59
N PHE A 864 23.17 -11.19 -18.93
CA PHE A 864 22.68 -12.56 -19.16
C PHE A 864 21.48 -12.63 -20.12
N ALA A 865 21.16 -11.54 -20.83
CA ALA A 865 20.01 -11.52 -21.71
C ALA A 865 20.10 -12.62 -22.78
N PRO A 866 18.98 -13.30 -23.10
CA PRO A 866 18.99 -14.39 -24.07
C PRO A 866 19.39 -13.86 -25.45
N SER A 867 20.43 -14.45 -26.04
CA SER A 867 20.94 -14.11 -27.36
C SER A 867 21.18 -15.38 -28.19
N ARG A 868 21.20 -15.25 -29.51
CA ARG A 868 21.35 -16.39 -30.41
C ARG A 868 22.74 -17.00 -30.27
N GLY A 869 22.81 -18.32 -30.13
CA GLY A 869 24.08 -19.04 -29.95
C GLY A 869 24.69 -18.92 -28.56
N LEU A 870 23.96 -18.37 -27.58
CA LEU A 870 24.39 -18.36 -26.19
C LEU A 870 24.36 -19.78 -25.61
N PHE A 871 25.41 -20.14 -24.88
CA PHE A 871 25.54 -21.42 -24.18
C PHE A 871 25.91 -21.16 -22.73
N VAL A 872 25.04 -21.57 -21.80
CA VAL A 872 25.25 -21.41 -20.35
C VAL A 872 25.44 -22.77 -19.71
N GLU A 873 26.50 -22.89 -18.92
CA GLU A 873 26.82 -24.05 -18.10
C GLU A 873 26.77 -23.66 -16.62
N ILE A 874 25.94 -24.34 -15.86
CA ILE A 874 25.87 -24.22 -14.40
C ILE A 874 26.50 -25.48 -13.82
N GLN A 875 27.73 -25.36 -13.32
CA GLN A 875 28.42 -26.44 -12.64
C GLN A 875 27.94 -26.54 -11.18
N TYR A 876 27.84 -27.76 -10.66
CA TYR A 876 27.41 -28.08 -9.29
C TYR A 876 26.09 -27.39 -8.86
N PRO A 877 25.00 -27.50 -9.63
CA PRO A 877 23.80 -26.68 -9.46
C PRO A 877 23.10 -26.79 -8.09
N LYS A 878 23.37 -27.86 -7.32
CA LYS A 878 22.79 -28.15 -6.00
C LYS A 878 23.72 -27.83 -4.82
N ASP A 879 24.97 -27.41 -5.06
CA ASP A 879 25.94 -27.02 -4.02
C ASP A 879 26.36 -25.56 -4.21
N PRO A 880 25.61 -24.58 -3.64
CA PRO A 880 25.85 -23.16 -3.83
C PRO A 880 27.29 -22.72 -3.59
N LYS A 881 28.04 -23.39 -2.71
CA LYS A 881 29.44 -23.04 -2.41
C LYS A 881 30.40 -23.40 -3.55
N LYS A 882 30.05 -24.39 -4.36
CA LYS A 882 30.83 -24.84 -5.53
C LYS A 882 30.23 -24.39 -6.85
N THR A 883 28.99 -23.90 -6.84
CA THR A 883 28.30 -23.46 -8.05
C THR A 883 29.13 -22.48 -8.84
N LYS A 884 29.24 -22.72 -10.14
CA LYS A 884 29.92 -21.84 -11.09
C LYS A 884 29.07 -21.69 -12.34
N ILE A 885 28.91 -20.46 -12.81
CA ILE A 885 28.19 -20.17 -14.06
C ILE A 885 29.20 -19.81 -15.11
N ILE A 886 29.19 -20.50 -16.24
CA ILE A 886 30.05 -20.23 -17.39
C ILE A 886 29.16 -19.91 -18.58
N VAL A 887 29.35 -18.74 -19.18
CA VAL A 887 28.64 -18.33 -20.38
C VAL A 887 29.60 -18.33 -21.56
N LYS A 888 29.19 -18.97 -22.64
CA LYS A 888 29.92 -19.10 -23.88
C LYS A 888 29.09 -18.51 -25.01
N GLU A 889 29.75 -17.78 -25.90
CA GLU A 889 29.19 -17.35 -27.18
C GLU A 889 29.76 -18.17 -28.32
N GLN A 890 29.01 -18.24 -29.42
CA GLN A 890 29.41 -18.94 -30.64
C GLN A 890 29.66 -17.95 -31.78
N PRO A 891 30.82 -17.26 -31.81
CA PRO A 891 31.13 -16.30 -32.89
C PRO A 891 31.35 -16.98 -34.25
N ARG A 892 31.71 -18.27 -34.27
CA ARG A 892 31.84 -19.11 -35.48
C ARG A 892 31.23 -20.48 -35.24
N HIS A 893 30.81 -21.17 -36.30
CA HIS A 893 30.23 -22.51 -36.19
C HIS A 893 31.19 -23.47 -35.46
N ASN A 894 30.68 -24.18 -34.45
CA ASN A 894 31.41 -25.06 -33.53
C ASN A 894 32.62 -24.45 -32.79
N HIS A 895 32.73 -23.12 -32.73
CA HIS A 895 33.73 -22.43 -31.92
C HIS A 895 33.06 -21.68 -30.79
N TYR A 896 33.30 -22.11 -29.55
CA TYR A 896 32.77 -21.47 -28.36
C TYR A 896 33.86 -20.71 -27.63
N VAL A 897 33.56 -19.48 -27.25
CA VAL A 897 34.45 -18.62 -26.47
C VAL A 897 33.78 -18.32 -25.15
N GLU A 898 34.49 -18.51 -24.04
CA GLU A 898 34.01 -18.11 -22.71
C GLU A 898 34.03 -16.59 -22.60
N VAL A 899 32.85 -16.02 -22.34
CA VAL A 899 32.65 -14.57 -22.25
C VAL A 899 32.28 -14.12 -20.84
N ILE A 900 31.71 -15.00 -20.01
CA ILE A 900 31.40 -14.70 -18.61
C ILE A 900 31.71 -15.91 -17.75
N GLU A 901 32.33 -15.65 -16.60
CA GLU A 901 32.48 -16.61 -15.52
C GLU A 901 31.93 -15.99 -14.23
N VAL A 902 31.07 -16.72 -13.52
CA VAL A 902 30.57 -16.32 -12.19
C VAL A 902 30.89 -17.39 -11.17
N LYS A 903 31.45 -16.97 -10.04
CA LYS A 903 31.79 -17.86 -8.92
C LYS A 903 31.66 -17.13 -7.58
N LEU A 904 31.57 -17.93 -6.52
CA LEU A 904 31.64 -17.44 -5.15
C LEU A 904 33.09 -17.53 -4.65
N GLU A 905 33.61 -16.44 -4.11
CA GLU A 905 34.90 -16.33 -3.42
C GLU A 905 34.65 -15.96 -1.95
N ASN A 906 35.55 -16.37 -1.05
CA ASN A 906 35.53 -16.00 0.38
C ASN A 906 34.18 -16.27 1.10
N ASN A 907 33.39 -17.23 0.63
CA ASN A 907 32.04 -17.61 1.10
C ASN A 907 30.92 -16.58 0.96
N ASN A 908 31.20 -15.32 0.60
CA ASN A 908 30.17 -14.28 0.47
C ASN A 908 30.39 -13.28 -0.68
N GLU A 909 31.51 -13.37 -1.41
CA GLU A 909 31.81 -12.47 -2.54
C GLU A 909 31.48 -13.18 -3.85
N VAL A 910 30.44 -12.72 -4.54
CA VAL A 910 30.10 -13.16 -5.90
C VAL A 910 30.94 -12.36 -6.89
N VAL A 911 31.81 -13.04 -7.64
CA VAL A 911 32.67 -12.43 -8.65
C VAL A 911 32.13 -12.78 -10.03
N VAL A 912 31.74 -11.76 -10.79
CA VAL A 912 31.31 -11.85 -12.18
C VAL A 912 32.45 -11.34 -13.07
N ASN A 913 33.17 -12.26 -13.67
CA ASN A 913 34.26 -12.00 -14.61
C ASN A 913 33.70 -11.84 -16.02
N MET A 914 33.74 -10.63 -16.58
CA MET A 914 33.45 -10.40 -18.00
C MET A 914 34.74 -10.57 -18.81
N ILE A 915 34.79 -11.55 -19.69
CA ILE A 915 36.01 -12.00 -20.35
C ILE A 915 36.07 -11.45 -21.78
N LYS A 916 37.17 -10.80 -22.11
CA LYS A 916 37.49 -10.38 -23.48
C LYS A 916 38.66 -11.21 -24.00
N ASP A 917 38.45 -11.87 -25.13
CA ASP A 917 39.42 -12.75 -25.80
C ASP A 917 40.44 -11.99 -26.67
N THR A 918 39.98 -10.91 -27.30
CA THR A 918 40.71 -10.07 -28.25
C THR A 918 41.37 -8.91 -27.52
N THR A 919 42.63 -9.09 -27.14
CA THR A 919 43.39 -8.14 -26.31
C THR A 919 44.83 -7.96 -26.80
N ALA A 920 45.49 -6.87 -26.38
CA ALA A 920 46.91 -6.64 -26.65
C ALA A 920 47.84 -7.71 -26.05
N LEU A 921 47.39 -8.49 -25.06
CA LEU A 921 48.15 -9.61 -24.49
C LEU A 921 48.12 -10.88 -25.35
N GLY A 922 47.28 -10.94 -26.39
CA GLY A 922 47.06 -12.16 -27.17
C GLY A 922 46.43 -13.31 -26.38
N LYS A 923 45.92 -13.04 -25.17
CA LYS A 923 45.22 -13.99 -24.30
C LYS A 923 43.98 -13.34 -23.66
N PRO A 924 43.00 -14.13 -23.20
CA PRO A 924 41.81 -13.58 -22.56
C PRO A 924 42.13 -12.78 -21.29
N VAL A 925 41.42 -11.67 -21.09
CA VAL A 925 41.49 -10.81 -19.89
C VAL A 925 40.09 -10.65 -19.32
N ALA A 926 39.95 -10.80 -18.01
CA ALA A 926 38.69 -10.63 -17.29
C ALA A 926 38.57 -9.24 -16.66
N LEU A 927 37.38 -8.65 -16.73
CA LEU A 927 36.94 -7.52 -15.91
C LEU A 927 36.13 -8.07 -14.72
N PRO A 928 36.70 -8.09 -13.50
CA PRO A 928 36.00 -8.60 -12.31
C PRO A 928 35.03 -7.56 -11.73
N LEU A 929 33.73 -7.83 -11.85
CA LEU A 929 32.68 -7.16 -11.07
C LEU A 929 32.45 -7.96 -9.78
N LYS A 930 32.45 -7.29 -8.63
CA LYS A 930 32.39 -7.92 -7.31
C LYS A 930 31.13 -7.51 -6.59
N PHE A 931 30.43 -8.49 -6.02
CA PHE A 931 29.22 -8.28 -5.23
C PHE A 931 29.34 -9.03 -3.90
N THR A 932 28.89 -8.46 -2.79
CA THR A 932 28.73 -9.18 -1.53
C THR A 932 27.29 -9.66 -1.38
N TYR A 933 27.15 -10.89 -0.89
CA TYR A 933 25.88 -11.56 -0.67
C TYR A 933 25.46 -11.46 0.81
N HIS A 934 24.22 -10.99 1.02
CA HIS A 934 23.66 -10.61 2.32
C HIS A 934 22.27 -11.27 2.53
N PRO A 935 22.21 -12.56 2.89
CA PRO A 935 20.94 -13.27 3.07
C PRO A 935 20.08 -12.73 4.23
N GLU A 936 20.67 -12.00 5.18
CA GLU A 936 19.96 -11.27 6.25
C GLU A 936 19.06 -10.15 5.71
N ALA A 937 19.40 -9.60 4.56
CA ALA A 937 18.70 -8.49 3.93
C ALA A 937 17.99 -8.99 2.66
N GLY A 938 17.06 -9.94 2.79
CA GLY A 938 16.44 -10.58 1.63
C GLY A 938 15.60 -9.67 0.72
N TYR A 939 15.33 -8.43 1.13
CA TYR A 939 14.79 -7.36 0.27
C TYR A 939 15.82 -6.79 -0.72
N ALA A 940 17.11 -6.89 -0.41
CA ALA A 940 18.24 -6.44 -1.23
C ALA A 940 19.49 -7.30 -0.93
N PRO A 941 19.48 -8.59 -1.32
CA PRO A 941 20.49 -9.56 -0.90
C PRO A 941 21.86 -9.36 -1.57
N LEU A 942 22.00 -8.44 -2.51
CA LEU A 942 23.23 -8.18 -3.26
C LEU A 942 23.65 -6.72 -3.21
N ARG A 943 24.93 -6.51 -2.91
CA ARG A 943 25.56 -5.20 -2.88
C ARG A 943 26.82 -5.23 -3.72
N GLU A 944 27.02 -4.25 -4.58
CA GLU A 944 28.24 -4.14 -5.38
C GLU A 944 29.38 -3.56 -4.53
N VAL A 945 30.57 -4.15 -4.64
CA VAL A 945 31.77 -3.67 -3.96
C VAL A 945 32.33 -2.47 -4.72
N MET A 946 31.92 -1.27 -4.31
CA MET A 946 32.29 -0.01 -4.96
C MET A 946 33.75 0.40 -4.70
N GLU A 947 34.32 -0.01 -3.58
CA GLU A 947 35.73 0.23 -3.25
C GLU A 947 36.65 -0.43 -4.30
N GLY A 948 37.61 0.33 -4.83
CA GLY A 948 38.53 -0.11 -5.88
C GLY A 948 37.87 -0.47 -7.24
N ARG A 949 36.56 -0.23 -7.41
CA ARG A 949 35.82 -0.61 -8.64
C ARG A 949 36.41 0.05 -9.88
N ASN A 950 36.66 1.35 -9.82
CA ASN A 950 37.23 2.09 -10.95
C ASN A 950 38.64 1.63 -11.27
N ASP A 951 39.43 1.27 -10.27
CA ASP A 951 40.80 0.79 -10.45
C ASP A 951 40.81 -0.58 -11.13
N ARG A 952 39.92 -1.50 -10.72
CA ARG A 952 39.72 -2.80 -11.42
C ARG A 952 39.32 -2.62 -12.88
N ILE A 953 38.47 -1.64 -13.18
CA ILE A 953 38.07 -1.31 -14.55
C ILE A 953 39.26 -0.77 -15.34
N LYS A 954 40.01 0.17 -14.76
CA LYS A 954 41.20 0.76 -15.38
C LYS A 954 42.29 -0.28 -15.63
N GLU A 955 42.52 -1.20 -14.69
CA GLU A 955 43.47 -2.30 -14.84
C GLU A 955 43.06 -3.24 -15.99
N PHE A 956 41.77 -3.57 -16.10
CA PHE A 956 41.25 -4.33 -17.24
C PHE A 956 41.55 -3.63 -18.57
N TYR A 957 41.20 -2.35 -18.72
CA TYR A 957 41.43 -1.59 -19.95
C TYR A 957 42.93 -1.44 -20.25
N TRP A 958 43.75 -1.25 -19.21
CA TRP A 958 45.20 -1.17 -19.35
C TRP A 958 45.76 -2.46 -19.96
N ARG A 959 45.41 -3.62 -19.38
CA ARG A 959 45.84 -4.93 -19.89
C ARG A 959 45.28 -5.20 -21.29
N ALA A 960 44.05 -4.78 -21.56
CA ALA A 960 43.41 -4.97 -22.86
C ALA A 960 44.07 -4.14 -23.97
N TRP A 961 44.50 -2.90 -23.69
CA TRP A 961 45.06 -1.97 -24.68
C TRP A 961 46.59 -1.99 -24.76
N PHE A 962 47.29 -2.18 -23.64
CA PHE A 962 48.75 -2.00 -23.55
C PHE A 962 49.50 -3.27 -23.19
N GLY A 963 48.79 -4.36 -22.90
CA GLY A 963 49.42 -5.63 -22.61
C GLY A 963 50.10 -5.65 -21.25
N ASP A 964 51.37 -6.07 -21.22
CA ASP A 964 52.20 -6.19 -20.01
C ASP A 964 52.98 -4.89 -19.69
N GLU A 965 52.65 -3.77 -20.32
CA GLU A 965 53.20 -2.46 -19.94
C GLU A 965 52.90 -2.15 -18.46
N THR A 966 53.79 -1.39 -17.80
CA THR A 966 53.63 -1.05 -16.38
C THR A 966 52.47 -0.09 -16.17
N LEU A 967 51.44 -0.53 -15.44
CA LEU A 967 50.33 0.32 -15.02
C LEU A 967 50.78 1.22 -13.86
N ASP A 968 50.80 2.53 -14.10
CA ASP A 968 50.96 3.54 -13.07
C ASP A 968 49.65 4.33 -12.94
N LEU A 969 48.84 3.96 -11.94
CA LEU A 969 47.62 4.68 -11.62
C LEU A 969 47.89 5.99 -10.89
N ASP A 970 49.11 6.30 -10.43
CA ASP A 970 49.43 7.54 -9.72
C ASP A 970 50.17 8.55 -10.62
N ALA A 971 50.26 8.28 -11.92
CA ALA A 971 50.95 9.13 -12.87
C ALA A 971 50.35 10.56 -12.93
N ASP A 972 51.22 11.57 -12.95
CA ASP A 972 50.81 12.98 -13.03
C ASP A 972 50.17 13.29 -14.39
N VAL A 973 48.91 13.72 -14.39
CA VAL A 973 48.16 14.10 -15.60
C VAL A 973 48.81 15.27 -16.34
N ALA A 974 49.58 16.13 -15.64
CA ALA A 974 50.33 17.23 -16.27
C ALA A 974 51.64 16.77 -16.94
N SER A 975 52.06 15.51 -16.74
CA SER A 975 53.27 14.97 -17.34
C SER A 975 53.06 14.60 -18.81
N LYS A 976 54.18 14.36 -19.52
CA LYS A 976 54.13 13.87 -20.89
C LYS A 976 53.94 12.35 -20.89
N PHE A 977 52.89 11.88 -21.55
CA PHE A 977 52.63 10.45 -21.71
C PHE A 977 53.29 9.93 -22.99
N ASP A 978 54.18 8.95 -22.85
CA ASP A 978 54.89 8.34 -23.97
C ASP A 978 54.10 7.15 -24.56
N GLY A 979 53.88 7.20 -25.87
CA GLY A 979 53.27 6.12 -26.65
C GLY A 979 54.30 5.12 -27.21
N GLY A 980 55.60 5.43 -27.11
CA GLY A 980 56.68 4.68 -27.72
C GLY A 980 56.97 5.10 -29.17
N LYS A 981 57.93 4.41 -29.80
CA LYS A 981 58.25 4.57 -31.23
C LYS A 981 57.54 3.49 -32.04
N ALA A 982 56.96 3.88 -33.18
CA ALA A 982 56.37 2.96 -34.16
C ALA A 982 57.01 3.15 -35.53
N THR A 983 57.25 2.07 -36.26
CA THR A 983 57.65 2.09 -37.67
C THR A 983 56.45 1.71 -38.51
N ILE A 984 56.04 2.60 -39.42
CA ILE A 984 54.90 2.36 -40.31
C ILE A 984 55.40 1.50 -41.49
N THR A 985 54.83 0.31 -41.68
CA THR A 985 55.16 -0.57 -42.81
C THR A 985 54.09 -0.50 -43.90
N GLY A 986 54.43 -0.94 -45.12
CA GLY A 986 53.46 -1.03 -46.22
C GLY A 986 52.31 -2.00 -45.92
N GLU A 987 52.59 -3.07 -45.16
CA GLU A 987 51.58 -4.03 -44.69
C GLU A 987 50.58 -3.38 -43.74
N ASP A 988 51.06 -2.64 -42.72
CA ASP A 988 50.19 -1.94 -41.77
C ASP A 988 49.26 -0.94 -42.47
N ILE A 989 49.78 -0.21 -43.46
CA ILE A 989 49.00 0.74 -44.27
C ILE A 989 47.92 -0.02 -45.05
N ASN A 990 48.29 -1.11 -45.72
CA ASN A 990 47.34 -1.91 -46.52
C ASN A 990 46.23 -2.51 -45.65
N ASP A 991 46.58 -3.08 -44.49
CA ASP A 991 45.61 -3.66 -43.55
C ASP A 991 44.65 -2.60 -43.01
N PHE A 992 45.17 -1.43 -42.61
CA PHE A 992 44.34 -0.33 -42.12
C PHE A 992 43.41 0.20 -43.21
N VAL A 993 43.94 0.47 -44.41
CA VAL A 993 43.19 0.99 -45.56
C VAL A 993 42.10 0.01 -45.97
N HIS A 994 42.37 -1.30 -45.93
CA HIS A 994 41.36 -2.32 -46.16
C HIS A 994 40.29 -2.34 -45.05
N ALA A 995 40.69 -2.25 -43.78
CA ALA A 995 39.77 -2.25 -42.64
C ALA A 995 38.82 -1.05 -42.64
N VAL A 996 39.29 0.14 -43.02
CA VAL A 996 38.45 1.35 -43.10
C VAL A 996 37.78 1.54 -44.46
N GLY A 997 38.06 0.68 -45.44
CA GLY A 997 37.49 0.75 -46.79
C GLY A 997 38.00 1.94 -47.63
N ASN A 998 39.19 2.46 -47.32
CA ASN A 998 39.80 3.54 -48.11
C ASN A 998 40.41 2.94 -49.39
N THR A 999 40.19 3.56 -50.54
CA THR A 999 40.65 3.04 -51.85
C THR A 999 41.58 4.01 -52.58
N GLY A 1000 42.08 5.03 -51.87
CA GLY A 1000 42.98 6.04 -52.44
C GLY A 1000 44.25 5.43 -53.01
N GLU A 1001 44.55 5.74 -54.28
CA GLU A 1001 45.72 5.19 -54.99
C GLU A 1001 47.06 5.54 -54.31
N ALA A 1002 47.10 6.62 -53.51
CA ALA A 1002 48.28 7.06 -52.78
C ALA A 1002 48.69 6.13 -51.62
N PHE A 1003 47.78 5.26 -51.15
CA PHE A 1003 47.98 4.37 -50.00
C PHE A 1003 48.19 2.90 -50.40
N VAL A 1004 48.19 2.62 -51.71
CA VAL A 1004 48.35 1.27 -52.28
C VAL A 1004 49.71 1.17 -52.95
N GLU A 1005 50.42 0.07 -52.70
CA GLU A 1005 51.74 -0.16 -53.26
C GLU A 1005 51.69 -0.29 -54.79
N ARG A 1006 52.46 0.57 -55.49
CA ARG A 1006 52.62 0.54 -56.95
C ARG A 1006 54.09 0.69 -57.34
N PRO A 1007 54.58 -0.05 -58.35
CA PRO A 1007 55.96 0.05 -58.81
C PRO A 1007 56.34 1.49 -59.18
N GLY A 1008 57.41 2.01 -58.59
CA GLY A 1008 57.94 3.36 -58.88
C GLY A 1008 57.21 4.53 -58.21
N LYS A 1009 56.21 4.29 -57.34
CA LYS A 1009 55.53 5.33 -56.55
C LYS A 1009 55.77 5.13 -55.04
N THR A 1010 55.99 6.23 -54.33
CA THR A 1010 56.06 6.21 -52.86
C THR A 1010 54.67 6.01 -52.28
N VAL A 1011 54.53 5.04 -51.38
CA VAL A 1011 53.29 4.78 -50.64
C VAL A 1011 53.19 5.74 -49.48
N TYR A 1012 52.07 6.46 -49.37
CA TYR A 1012 51.76 7.33 -48.24
C TYR A 1012 50.90 6.56 -47.22
N ALA A 1013 50.94 6.97 -45.95
CA ALA A 1013 49.97 6.52 -44.96
C ALA A 1013 48.78 7.50 -44.92
N PRO A 1014 47.53 7.04 -44.76
CA PRO A 1014 46.40 7.91 -44.50
C PRO A 1014 46.62 8.78 -43.26
N MET A 1015 46.10 10.02 -43.26
CA MET A 1015 46.19 10.90 -42.08
C MET A 1015 45.54 10.25 -40.85
N ASP A 1016 44.45 9.51 -41.04
CA ASP A 1016 43.76 8.78 -39.97
C ASP A 1016 44.66 7.74 -39.29
N PHE A 1017 45.70 7.23 -39.96
CA PHE A 1017 46.67 6.32 -39.36
C PHE A 1017 47.44 6.95 -38.18
N ALA A 1018 47.41 8.28 -38.06
CA ALA A 1018 47.93 8.99 -36.89
C ALA A 1018 47.27 8.54 -35.58
N ILE A 1019 45.98 8.15 -35.59
CA ILE A 1019 45.33 7.64 -34.38
C ILE A 1019 45.87 6.27 -33.98
N VAL A 1020 46.26 5.42 -34.95
CA VAL A 1020 46.84 4.10 -34.69
C VAL A 1020 48.20 4.25 -34.04
N VAL A 1021 49.05 5.13 -34.58
CA VAL A 1021 50.38 5.44 -34.03
C VAL A 1021 50.26 6.13 -32.66
N GLY A 1022 49.36 7.10 -32.54
CA GLY A 1022 49.18 7.92 -31.35
C GLY A 1022 48.31 7.31 -30.25
N TRP A 1023 47.64 6.17 -30.51
CA TRP A 1023 46.59 5.64 -29.63
C TRP A 1023 47.06 5.51 -28.19
N LYS A 1024 48.26 4.94 -27.97
CA LYS A 1024 48.84 4.77 -26.64
C LYS A 1024 49.06 6.10 -25.91
N ALA A 1025 49.64 7.09 -26.60
CA ALA A 1025 49.88 8.41 -26.01
C ALA A 1025 48.58 9.18 -25.71
N ILE A 1026 47.53 8.97 -26.51
CA ILE A 1026 46.24 9.65 -26.37
C ILE A 1026 45.37 9.02 -25.28
N THR A 1027 45.45 7.69 -25.10
CA THR A 1027 44.59 6.96 -24.17
C THR A 1027 45.18 6.78 -22.78
N LYS A 1028 46.50 6.66 -22.61
CA LYS A 1028 47.12 6.59 -21.27
C LYS A 1028 46.68 7.72 -20.30
N PRO A 1029 46.55 8.99 -20.73
CA PRO A 1029 46.14 10.09 -19.84
C PRO A 1029 44.75 9.97 -19.20
N ILE A 1030 43.86 9.10 -19.71
CA ILE A 1030 42.50 8.96 -19.15
C ILE A 1030 42.44 8.01 -17.94
N LEU A 1031 43.53 7.29 -17.65
CA LEU A 1031 43.58 6.23 -16.65
C LEU A 1031 44.10 6.68 -15.27
N PRO A 1032 45.01 7.65 -15.13
CA PRO A 1032 45.32 8.23 -13.82
C PRO A 1032 44.10 8.96 -13.19
N PRO A 1033 44.04 9.12 -11.87
CA PRO A 1033 42.98 9.85 -11.19
C PRO A 1033 43.14 11.36 -11.40
N HIS A 1034 42.05 12.03 -11.78
CA HIS A 1034 41.96 13.47 -11.63
C HIS A 1034 41.82 13.80 -10.12
N HIS A 1035 42.94 14.11 -9.46
CA HIS A 1035 43.07 14.68 -8.12
C HIS A 1035 42.33 13.98 -6.96
N ARG A 1036 43.10 13.35 -6.06
CA ARG A 1036 42.86 13.50 -4.61
C ARG A 1036 43.30 14.91 -4.22
N ARG A 1037 42.38 15.87 -4.13
CA ARG A 1037 42.56 17.12 -3.37
C ARG A 1037 41.47 17.20 -2.31
#